data_AF-A0A0M3V624-F1
#
_entry.id   AF-A0A0M3V624-F1
#
_cell.length_a   1.000
_cell.length_b   1.000
_cell.length_c   1.000
_cell.angle_alpha   90.00
_cell.angle_beta   90.00
_cell.angle_gamma   90.00
#
_symmetry.space_group_name_H-M   'P 1'
#
loop_
_entity.id
_entity.type
_entity.pdbx_description
1 polymer ?
#
loop_
_entity_poly.entity_id
_entity_poly.type
_entity_poly.pdbx_seq_one_letter_code
_entity_poly.pdbx_strand_id
1 'polypeptide(L)'
;MPLNILDIQKAGEKAREFYSLLINDEDLKKQTVIWLNEHLDEAITQVLNFGREDLQQLMREVRETLADKNIELVLLIEDFAKLQGIDREVLEAVLARPQQAENKPLCAMRTALACTTGYFEGLIKTFDTVQQRVTFSVNLNIDAVGEQSLITQNDIQVFVARYLNAVRLEEREIENWGNSQNRDELPSACSECEHSHACHTGFGHVQGMGLYPFNSKALAHMFSRVNPGEFNPRILIRDVLKHTLENSIDDIKNGTFPSVTLGNYFGNMRLSTDVKLHIQTKDPQNSKRREIFLDLWDDSNELCNLSPEVHTAFNLPLLDVKTKPKEIPQVIPENRRVPPRVVEPSGEYQIDTSLQEKLEELNSWNNQGQLSDTLAQHIRQLLFPAIIKKIEWDTEMLLKGSFIGSGGKLLKQENLIFHNPKKLKRTRYSGIIVSLPLNPDDDKEFTETVYVIQGILKYNKFGNWKFENGDRYFRMYAKYLECWSQYVIQKIRLYPRESGEPWNPVPAAVELLAISATMAGYPTNTLENLINSLFIDLDKNDDTTRASSWKKLFDTFSFKRNREALLDIVKSRIACTKGSNSTFQIIDAIQIVEPLAQVRKSWQPQQQIPEDVSDKFPELQKVRQQVDELLEKAIQEEYERQLDIYQRLISEFGEDVKKKDVIDVLKSAMEAAEDAGVFGAKKDLITTELEQFRRTAINPYKDTMKRVQTEKENPEGNIGKLLQYLSEDYQKVITDSSEFLKNTNNFLDASILEAKSRIAELEKSEGATVESSFQEICEGLANLRNLMNEIKGDTKCS
;
A
#
# COMPACT_ATOMS: atom_id res chain seq x y z
N MET A 1 33.67 -35.49 8.64
CA MET A 1 32.58 -34.50 8.59
C MET A 1 31.34 -35.10 9.25
N PRO A 2 30.45 -34.30 9.87
CA PRO A 2 29.24 -34.84 10.46
C PRO A 2 28.33 -35.44 9.36
N LEU A 3 27.77 -36.63 9.64
CA LEU A 3 26.90 -37.35 8.70
C LEU A 3 25.49 -36.72 8.59
N ASN A 4 25.15 -35.81 9.51
CA ASN A 4 23.88 -35.10 9.54
C ASN A 4 24.13 -33.60 9.70
N ILE A 5 23.40 -32.77 8.95
CA ILE A 5 23.49 -31.31 8.97
C ILE A 5 23.18 -30.73 10.36
N LEU A 6 22.39 -31.46 11.16
CA LEU A 6 22.07 -31.09 12.55
C LEU A 6 23.24 -31.29 13.52
N ASP A 7 24.26 -32.06 13.14
CA ASP A 7 25.46 -32.30 13.96
C ASP A 7 26.60 -31.29 13.71
N ILE A 8 26.36 -30.22 12.95
CA ILE A 8 27.35 -29.15 12.66
C ILE A 8 27.91 -28.51 13.94
N GLN A 9 27.15 -28.49 15.04
CA GLN A 9 27.63 -27.99 16.33
C GLN A 9 28.73 -28.87 16.96
N LYS A 10 28.85 -30.13 16.56
CA LYS A 10 29.91 -31.06 17.01
C LYS A 10 31.17 -30.99 16.14
N ALA A 11 31.12 -30.28 15.00
CA ALA A 11 32.28 -30.09 14.15
C ALA A 11 33.25 -29.06 14.73
N GLY A 12 34.54 -29.20 14.43
CA GLY A 12 35.57 -28.23 14.79
C GLY A 12 35.31 -26.86 14.15
N GLU A 13 35.87 -25.81 14.74
CA GLU A 13 35.61 -24.39 14.42
C GLU A 13 35.72 -24.08 12.91
N LYS A 14 36.84 -24.46 12.28
CA LYS A 14 37.07 -24.27 10.84
C LYS A 14 36.05 -24.97 9.94
N ALA A 15 35.58 -26.15 10.34
CA ALA A 15 34.57 -26.88 9.56
C ALA A 15 33.21 -26.19 9.69
N ARG A 16 32.87 -25.66 10.87
CA ARG A 16 31.61 -24.94 11.09
C ARG A 16 31.53 -23.64 10.30
N GLU A 17 32.63 -22.88 10.24
CA GLU A 17 32.72 -21.66 9.43
C GLU A 17 32.54 -21.98 7.94
N PHE A 18 33.24 -22.98 7.42
CA PHE A 18 33.13 -23.39 6.02
C PHE A 18 31.70 -23.86 5.67
N TYR A 19 31.07 -24.68 6.51
CA TYR A 19 29.69 -25.13 6.29
C TYR A 19 28.66 -23.99 6.36
N SER A 20 28.86 -23.02 7.26
CA SER A 20 27.98 -21.84 7.35
C SER A 20 28.10 -20.96 6.12
N LEU A 21 29.31 -20.84 5.57
CA LEU A 21 29.56 -20.11 4.33
C LEU A 21 28.93 -20.82 3.13
N LEU A 22 29.07 -22.16 3.06
CA LEU A 22 28.48 -23.00 2.03
C LEU A 22 26.94 -22.92 2.04
N ILE A 23 26.27 -22.88 3.20
CA ILE A 23 24.79 -22.86 3.26
C ILE A 23 24.20 -21.53 2.76
N ASN A 24 24.89 -20.42 2.99
CA ASN A 24 24.38 -19.08 2.71
C ASN A 24 24.66 -18.59 1.28
N ASP A 25 25.62 -19.20 0.57
CA ASP A 25 26.05 -18.77 -0.76
C ASP A 25 25.77 -19.85 -1.83
N GLU A 26 24.77 -19.59 -2.67
CA GLU A 26 24.33 -20.50 -3.74
C GLU A 26 25.37 -20.71 -4.85
N ASP A 27 26.24 -19.74 -5.12
CA ASP A 27 27.27 -19.87 -6.15
C ASP A 27 28.42 -20.73 -5.65
N LEU A 28 28.82 -20.56 -4.38
CA LEU A 28 29.79 -21.42 -3.71
C LEU A 28 29.30 -22.86 -3.57
N LYS A 29 28.00 -23.10 -3.32
CA LYS A 29 27.41 -24.45 -3.36
C LYS A 29 27.61 -25.10 -4.72
N LYS A 30 27.26 -24.41 -5.80
CA LYS A 30 27.40 -24.94 -7.17
C LYS A 30 28.85 -25.28 -7.49
N GLN A 31 29.78 -24.37 -7.18
CA GLN A 31 31.21 -24.61 -7.40
C GLN A 31 31.74 -25.78 -6.55
N THR A 32 31.28 -25.92 -5.32
CA THR A 32 31.68 -27.04 -4.44
C THR A 32 31.13 -28.36 -4.94
N VAL A 33 29.88 -28.40 -5.43
CA VAL A 33 29.30 -29.61 -6.05
C VAL A 33 30.06 -30.00 -7.31
N ILE A 34 30.43 -29.02 -8.16
CA ILE A 34 31.26 -29.28 -9.34
C ILE A 34 32.60 -29.89 -8.91
N TRP A 35 33.29 -29.27 -7.96
CA TRP A 35 34.58 -29.75 -7.47
C TRP A 35 34.49 -31.17 -6.85
N LEU A 36 33.45 -31.43 -6.05
CA LEU A 36 33.20 -32.76 -5.48
C LEU A 36 32.92 -33.80 -6.57
N ASN A 37 32.12 -33.46 -7.57
CA ASN A 37 31.83 -34.37 -8.68
C ASN A 37 33.09 -34.63 -9.53
N GLU A 38 33.95 -33.64 -9.74
CA GLU A 38 35.23 -33.81 -10.47
C GLU A 38 36.18 -34.80 -9.78
N HIS A 39 36.15 -34.89 -8.44
CA HIS A 39 37.05 -35.77 -7.67
C HIS A 39 36.33 -37.03 -7.14
N LEU A 40 35.04 -37.21 -7.42
CA LEU A 40 34.24 -38.31 -6.91
C LEU A 40 34.76 -39.65 -7.45
N ASP A 41 35.07 -39.71 -8.74
CA ASP A 41 35.56 -40.93 -9.40
C ASP A 41 36.88 -41.40 -8.77
N GLU A 42 37.83 -40.47 -8.56
CA GLU A 42 39.11 -40.78 -7.93
C GLU A 42 38.93 -41.27 -6.49
N ALA A 43 38.01 -40.66 -5.73
CA ALA A 43 37.69 -41.07 -4.36
C ALA A 43 37.04 -42.47 -4.32
N ILE A 44 36.11 -42.77 -5.22
CA ILE A 44 35.47 -44.09 -5.32
C ILE A 44 36.52 -45.16 -5.66
N THR A 45 37.40 -44.91 -6.62
CA THR A 45 38.50 -45.83 -6.96
C THR A 45 39.40 -46.11 -5.75
N GLN A 46 39.73 -45.08 -4.97
CA GLN A 46 40.54 -45.26 -3.73
C GLN A 46 39.81 -46.09 -2.66
N VAL A 47 38.50 -45.91 -2.51
CA VAL A 47 37.69 -46.64 -1.51
C VAL A 47 37.50 -48.11 -1.89
N LEU A 48 37.29 -48.40 -3.17
CA LEU A 48 37.07 -49.77 -3.64
C LEU A 48 38.30 -50.67 -3.51
N ASN A 49 39.50 -50.09 -3.34
CA ASN A 49 40.77 -50.79 -3.12
C ASN A 49 41.03 -51.93 -4.14
N PHE A 50 40.39 -51.83 -5.31
CA PHE A 50 40.64 -52.65 -6.48
C PHE A 50 41.78 -51.97 -7.24
N GLY A 51 42.89 -52.67 -7.45
CA GLY A 51 43.96 -52.13 -8.29
C GLY A 51 43.42 -51.88 -9.69
N ARG A 52 43.77 -50.73 -10.28
CA ARG A 52 43.41 -50.39 -11.69
C ARG A 52 43.80 -51.50 -12.68
N GLU A 53 44.79 -52.32 -12.33
CA GLU A 53 45.28 -53.44 -13.15
C GLU A 53 44.50 -54.76 -12.92
N ASP A 54 43.86 -54.96 -11.76
CA ASP A 54 43.29 -56.25 -11.35
C ASP A 54 42.08 -56.65 -12.20
N LEU A 55 41.18 -55.71 -12.49
CA LEU A 55 39.97 -55.97 -13.27
C LEU A 55 40.29 -56.20 -14.75
N GLN A 56 41.22 -55.41 -15.30
CA GLN A 56 41.69 -55.56 -16.67
C GLN A 56 42.39 -56.91 -16.85
N GLN A 57 43.23 -57.30 -15.89
CA GLN A 57 43.89 -58.59 -15.88
C GLN A 57 42.88 -59.74 -15.76
N LEU A 58 41.92 -59.66 -14.84
CA LEU A 58 40.87 -60.67 -14.69
C LEU A 58 40.05 -60.84 -15.98
N MET A 59 39.58 -59.75 -16.58
CA MET A 59 38.82 -59.78 -17.83
C MET A 59 39.65 -60.35 -18.98
N ARG A 60 40.96 -60.05 -19.01
CA ARG A 60 41.89 -60.63 -19.96
C ARG A 60 42.05 -62.13 -19.76
N GLU A 61 42.30 -62.59 -18.54
CA GLU A 61 42.45 -64.02 -18.19
C GLU A 61 41.18 -64.83 -18.52
N VAL A 62 40.00 -64.28 -18.22
CA VAL A 62 38.71 -64.88 -18.60
C VAL A 62 38.61 -65.02 -20.11
N ARG A 63 38.94 -63.96 -20.86
CA ARG A 63 38.88 -63.98 -22.33
C ARG A 63 39.92 -64.88 -22.97
N GLU A 64 41.12 -65.02 -22.40
CA GLU A 64 42.13 -66.00 -22.83
C GLU A 64 41.61 -67.44 -22.60
N THR A 65 41.05 -67.71 -21.42
CA THR A 65 40.49 -69.03 -21.09
C THR A 65 39.30 -69.43 -21.98
N LEU A 66 38.46 -68.45 -22.35
CA LEU A 66 37.34 -68.67 -23.26
C LEU A 66 37.81 -68.82 -24.72
N ALA A 67 38.90 -68.16 -25.11
CA ALA A 67 39.52 -68.31 -26.43
C ALA A 67 40.03 -69.74 -26.63
N ASP A 68 40.70 -70.29 -25.62
CA ASP A 68 41.18 -71.68 -25.63
C ASP A 68 40.03 -72.69 -25.79
N LYS A 69 38.81 -72.32 -25.39
CA LYS A 69 37.59 -73.13 -25.52
C LYS A 69 36.74 -72.80 -26.76
N ASN A 70 37.17 -71.85 -27.59
CA ASN A 70 36.41 -71.35 -28.74
C ASN A 70 34.99 -70.87 -28.39
N ILE A 71 34.83 -70.21 -27.23
CA ILE A 71 33.56 -69.67 -26.76
C ILE A 71 33.54 -68.15 -26.97
N GLU A 72 32.47 -67.62 -27.56
CA GLU A 72 32.23 -66.17 -27.62
C GLU A 72 31.62 -65.65 -26.31
N LEU A 73 32.05 -64.46 -25.88
CA LEU A 73 31.51 -63.80 -24.69
C LEU A 73 30.49 -62.72 -25.08
N VAL A 74 29.28 -62.79 -24.53
CA VAL A 74 28.25 -61.73 -24.68
C VAL A 74 28.09 -61.01 -23.34
N LEU A 75 28.39 -59.71 -23.32
CA LEU A 75 28.31 -58.86 -22.14
C LEU A 75 27.19 -57.83 -22.31
N LEU A 76 26.21 -57.83 -21.41
CA LEU A 76 25.07 -56.90 -21.42
C LEU A 76 25.11 -56.06 -20.15
N ILE A 77 25.23 -54.74 -20.30
CA ILE A 77 25.27 -53.80 -19.17
C ILE A 77 24.10 -52.81 -19.32
N GLU A 78 23.12 -52.92 -18.43
CA GLU A 78 21.88 -52.11 -18.44
C GLU A 78 22.10 -50.67 -17.98
N ASP A 79 22.98 -50.47 -16.99
CA ASP A 79 23.22 -49.16 -16.41
C ASP A 79 24.72 -49.01 -16.14
N PHE A 80 25.42 -48.51 -17.15
CA PHE A 80 26.86 -48.31 -17.10
C PHE A 80 27.26 -47.24 -16.07
N ALA A 81 26.37 -46.31 -15.72
CA ALA A 81 26.65 -45.28 -14.72
C ALA A 81 26.83 -45.87 -13.31
N LYS A 82 26.26 -47.06 -13.02
CA LYS A 82 26.51 -47.76 -11.75
C LYS A 82 27.93 -48.28 -11.60
N LEU A 83 28.71 -48.30 -12.68
CA LEU A 83 30.11 -48.75 -12.69
C LEU A 83 31.10 -47.58 -12.48
N GLN A 84 30.61 -46.39 -12.13
CA GLN A 84 31.42 -45.20 -11.85
C GLN A 84 32.56 -45.50 -10.87
N GLY A 85 33.80 -45.25 -11.30
CA GLY A 85 35.04 -45.52 -10.54
C GLY A 85 35.84 -46.74 -11.01
N ILE A 86 35.26 -47.60 -11.85
CA ILE A 86 35.93 -48.70 -12.60
C ILE A 86 35.50 -48.76 -14.08
N ASP A 87 34.69 -47.79 -14.50
CA ASP A 87 34.08 -47.65 -15.81
C ASP A 87 35.11 -47.56 -16.94
N ARG A 88 36.23 -46.86 -16.69
CA ARG A 88 37.36 -46.79 -17.61
C ARG A 88 37.97 -48.16 -17.85
N GLU A 89 38.27 -48.90 -16.79
CA GLU A 89 38.94 -50.19 -16.83
C GLU A 89 38.05 -51.23 -17.53
N VAL A 90 36.74 -51.21 -17.23
CA VAL A 90 35.74 -52.03 -17.94
C VAL A 90 35.70 -51.67 -19.43
N LEU A 91 35.68 -50.37 -19.77
CA LEU A 91 35.64 -49.92 -21.15
C LEU A 91 36.91 -50.32 -21.92
N GLU A 92 38.10 -50.13 -21.33
CA GLU A 92 39.38 -50.54 -21.91
C GLU A 92 39.45 -52.07 -22.12
N ALA A 93 38.98 -52.86 -21.16
CA ALA A 93 38.90 -54.31 -21.27
C ALA A 93 37.90 -54.75 -22.36
N VAL A 94 36.78 -54.04 -22.49
CA VAL A 94 35.76 -54.29 -23.51
C VAL A 94 36.28 -53.98 -24.92
N LEU A 95 37.06 -52.91 -25.05
CA LEU A 95 37.59 -52.45 -26.34
C LEU A 95 38.87 -53.19 -26.78
N ALA A 96 39.40 -54.10 -25.97
CA ALA A 96 40.60 -54.87 -26.28
C ALA A 96 40.37 -55.84 -27.47
N ARG A 97 41.27 -55.81 -28.46
CA ARG A 97 41.17 -56.57 -29.71
C ARG A 97 41.47 -58.07 -29.51
N PRO A 98 40.74 -58.98 -30.21
CA PRO A 98 40.96 -60.43 -30.14
C PRO A 98 42.37 -60.90 -30.54
N GLN A 99 43.00 -60.20 -31.50
CA GLN A 99 44.35 -60.49 -31.99
C GLN A 99 45.28 -59.34 -31.63
N GLN A 100 46.24 -59.62 -30.76
CA GLN A 100 47.35 -58.73 -30.42
C GLN A 100 48.65 -59.40 -30.90
N ALA A 101 49.51 -58.66 -31.61
CA ALA A 101 50.68 -59.22 -32.30
C ALA A 101 51.74 -59.83 -31.34
N GLU A 102 51.69 -59.50 -30.04
CA GLU A 102 52.65 -59.94 -29.02
C GLU A 102 52.02 -60.71 -27.83
N ASN A 103 50.70 -60.99 -27.84
CA ASN A 103 49.98 -61.61 -26.71
C ASN A 103 49.12 -62.83 -27.12
N LYS A 104 48.72 -63.64 -26.13
CA LYS A 104 47.77 -64.76 -26.34
C LYS A 104 46.46 -64.27 -26.98
N PRO A 105 45.83 -65.08 -27.85
CA PRO A 105 44.58 -64.71 -28.50
C PRO A 105 43.45 -64.56 -27.46
N LEU A 106 42.67 -63.49 -27.57
CA LEU A 106 41.49 -63.25 -26.73
C LEU A 106 40.24 -63.70 -27.46
N CYS A 107 39.23 -64.18 -26.71
CA CYS A 107 37.97 -64.61 -27.31
C CYS A 107 37.26 -63.42 -28.00
N ALA A 108 36.45 -63.74 -29.00
CA ALA A 108 35.52 -62.77 -29.56
C ALA A 108 34.50 -62.36 -28.49
N MET A 109 34.18 -61.06 -28.45
CA MET A 109 33.28 -60.52 -27.45
C MET A 109 32.30 -59.54 -28.09
N ARG A 110 31.03 -59.67 -27.74
CA ARG A 110 29.95 -58.78 -28.15
C ARG A 110 29.43 -58.06 -26.91
N THR A 111 29.42 -56.73 -26.93
CA THR A 111 28.99 -55.94 -25.77
C THR A 111 27.83 -55.03 -26.15
N ALA A 112 26.78 -55.02 -25.34
CA ALA A 112 25.73 -54.02 -25.39
C ALA A 112 25.76 -53.22 -24.10
N LEU A 113 25.90 -51.89 -24.22
CA LEU A 113 26.02 -50.96 -23.11
C LEU A 113 24.86 -49.97 -23.19
N ALA A 114 24.13 -49.82 -22.09
CA ALA A 114 23.17 -48.74 -21.89
C ALA A 114 23.74 -47.72 -20.91
N CYS A 115 23.72 -46.45 -21.32
CA CYS A 115 24.23 -45.32 -20.55
C CYS A 115 23.44 -44.06 -20.88
N THR A 116 23.48 -43.07 -19.97
CA THR A 116 22.82 -41.78 -20.20
C THR A 116 23.60 -40.93 -21.20
N THR A 117 22.90 -40.11 -22.00
CA THR A 117 23.49 -39.27 -23.06
C THR A 117 24.67 -38.43 -22.59
N GLY A 118 24.52 -37.70 -21.48
CA GLY A 118 25.61 -36.84 -20.97
C GLY A 118 26.85 -37.62 -20.55
N TYR A 119 26.65 -38.80 -19.98
CA TYR A 119 27.76 -39.69 -19.61
C TYR A 119 28.46 -40.28 -20.86
N PHE A 120 27.69 -40.67 -21.88
CA PHE A 120 28.24 -41.11 -23.17
C PHE A 120 29.06 -40.02 -23.87
N GLU A 121 28.57 -38.79 -23.89
CA GLU A 121 29.31 -37.64 -24.42
C GLU A 121 30.62 -37.40 -23.67
N GLY A 122 30.61 -37.52 -22.34
CA GLY A 122 31.81 -37.45 -21.51
C GLY A 122 32.83 -38.53 -21.87
N LEU A 123 32.37 -39.76 -22.07
CA LEU A 123 33.21 -40.87 -22.52
C LEU A 123 33.83 -40.62 -23.91
N ILE A 124 33.05 -40.16 -24.88
CA ILE A 124 33.57 -39.85 -26.22
C ILE A 124 34.61 -38.73 -26.15
N LYS A 125 34.35 -37.66 -25.40
CA LYS A 125 35.28 -36.53 -25.24
C LYS A 125 36.59 -36.94 -24.56
N THR A 126 36.53 -37.92 -23.65
CA THR A 126 37.70 -38.38 -22.87
C THR A 126 38.48 -39.46 -23.61
N PHE A 127 37.82 -40.26 -24.46
CA PHE A 127 38.40 -41.40 -25.15
C PHE A 127 38.04 -41.40 -26.64
N ASP A 128 38.82 -40.71 -27.47
CA ASP A 128 38.65 -40.62 -28.94
C ASP A 128 38.48 -41.98 -29.64
N THR A 129 39.03 -43.06 -29.06
CA THR A 129 38.96 -44.40 -29.63
C THR A 129 37.63 -45.12 -29.42
N VAL A 130 36.77 -44.65 -28.51
CA VAL A 130 35.45 -45.24 -28.24
C VAL A 130 34.53 -45.04 -29.45
N GLN A 131 34.47 -43.82 -29.98
CA GLN A 131 33.61 -43.48 -31.12
C GLN A 131 33.95 -44.32 -32.36
N GLN A 132 35.23 -44.63 -32.59
CA GLN A 132 35.68 -45.46 -33.72
C GLN A 132 35.43 -46.96 -33.53
N ARG A 133 35.12 -47.42 -32.32
CA ARG A 133 34.94 -48.84 -31.98
C ARG A 133 33.49 -49.22 -31.70
N VAL A 134 32.60 -48.24 -31.51
CA VAL A 134 31.14 -48.48 -31.46
C VAL A 134 30.67 -48.89 -32.86
N THR A 135 30.18 -50.12 -32.99
CA THR A 135 29.65 -50.63 -34.26
C THR A 135 28.24 -50.11 -34.55
N PHE A 136 27.45 -49.92 -33.50
CA PHE A 136 26.05 -49.51 -33.58
C PHE A 136 25.65 -48.81 -32.29
N SER A 137 24.97 -47.66 -32.39
CA SER A 137 24.41 -46.94 -31.25
C SER A 137 22.93 -46.68 -31.47
N VAL A 138 22.12 -46.89 -30.44
CA VAL A 138 20.70 -46.51 -30.42
C VAL A 138 20.54 -45.36 -29.45
N ASN A 139 20.13 -44.19 -29.94
CA ASN A 139 19.66 -43.11 -29.07
C ASN A 139 18.18 -43.39 -28.73
N LEU A 140 17.88 -43.48 -27.43
CA LEU A 140 16.52 -43.70 -26.93
C LEU A 140 15.79 -42.37 -26.65
N ASN A 141 16.49 -41.23 -26.72
CA ASN A 141 15.84 -39.93 -26.75
C ASN A 141 15.24 -39.77 -28.16
N ILE A 142 13.92 -39.60 -28.20
CA ILE A 142 13.20 -39.38 -29.45
C ILE A 142 13.34 -37.90 -29.78
N ASP A 143 14.53 -37.53 -30.26
CA ASP A 143 14.83 -36.15 -30.65
C ASP A 143 14.02 -35.77 -31.90
N ALA A 144 13.66 -34.50 -32.02
CA ALA A 144 13.02 -33.96 -33.21
C ALA A 144 13.96 -34.03 -34.43
N VAL A 145 13.44 -34.44 -35.59
CA VAL A 145 14.15 -34.23 -36.86
C VAL A 145 13.76 -32.84 -37.38
N GLY A 146 14.58 -31.83 -37.08
CA GLY A 146 14.25 -30.43 -37.36
C GLY A 146 13.25 -29.86 -36.35
N GLU A 147 12.21 -29.15 -36.82
CA GLU A 147 11.16 -28.56 -35.96
C GLU A 147 9.96 -29.49 -35.67
N GLN A 148 9.95 -30.73 -36.20
CA GLN A 148 8.82 -31.65 -36.06
C GLN A 148 9.16 -32.80 -35.10
N SER A 149 8.36 -32.95 -34.05
CA SER A 149 8.42 -34.11 -33.15
C SER A 149 8.04 -35.39 -33.91
N LEU A 150 8.83 -36.46 -33.75
CA LEU A 150 8.54 -37.78 -34.32
C LEU A 150 7.34 -38.48 -33.65
N ILE A 151 6.84 -37.94 -32.54
CA ILE A 151 5.73 -38.51 -31.75
C ILE A 151 4.46 -37.74 -32.07
N THR A 152 3.47 -38.44 -32.60
CA THR A 152 2.15 -37.86 -32.87
C THR A 152 1.28 -37.91 -31.61
N GLN A 153 0.22 -37.09 -31.57
CA GLN A 153 -0.79 -37.23 -30.51
C GLN A 153 -1.45 -38.61 -30.48
N ASN A 154 -1.51 -39.30 -31.62
CA ASN A 154 -2.04 -40.66 -31.68
C ASN A 154 -1.13 -41.65 -30.93
N ASP A 155 0.19 -41.50 -31.05
CA ASP A 155 1.16 -42.33 -30.33
C ASP A 155 1.06 -42.14 -28.82
N ILE A 156 0.85 -40.89 -28.37
CA ILE A 156 0.58 -40.57 -26.97
C ILE A 156 -0.70 -41.25 -26.49
N GLN A 157 -1.78 -41.22 -27.29
CA GLN A 157 -3.03 -41.88 -26.93
C GLN A 157 -2.89 -43.41 -26.87
N VAL A 158 -2.18 -44.04 -27.81
CA VAL A 158 -1.87 -45.48 -27.77
C VAL A 158 -1.08 -45.81 -26.49
N PHE A 159 -0.06 -45.01 -26.17
CA PHE A 159 0.75 -45.18 -24.98
C PHE A 159 -0.10 -45.08 -23.70
N VAL A 160 -0.89 -44.01 -23.57
CA VAL A 160 -1.78 -43.79 -22.42
C VAL A 160 -2.82 -44.88 -22.29
N ALA A 161 -3.47 -45.28 -23.39
CA ALA A 161 -4.50 -46.31 -23.39
C ALA A 161 -3.97 -47.65 -22.86
N ARG A 162 -2.74 -48.03 -23.22
CA ARG A 162 -2.09 -49.25 -22.72
C ARG A 162 -1.81 -49.19 -21.22
N TYR A 163 -1.32 -48.07 -20.70
CA TYR A 163 -1.10 -47.89 -19.25
C TYR A 163 -2.41 -47.88 -18.48
N LEU A 164 -3.43 -47.15 -18.96
CA LEU A 164 -4.75 -47.15 -18.33
C LEU A 164 -5.40 -48.54 -18.34
N ASN A 165 -5.20 -49.31 -19.41
CA ASN A 165 -5.67 -50.69 -19.49
C ASN A 165 -4.92 -51.59 -18.49
N ALA A 166 -3.60 -51.47 -18.38
CA ALA A 166 -2.82 -52.21 -17.39
C ALA A 166 -3.25 -51.93 -15.94
N VAL A 167 -3.60 -50.68 -15.62
CA VAL A 167 -4.13 -50.30 -14.29
C VAL A 167 -5.50 -50.92 -13.99
N ARG A 168 -6.25 -51.33 -15.02
CA ARG A 168 -7.60 -51.93 -14.88
C ARG A 168 -7.59 -53.46 -14.83
N LEU A 169 -6.50 -54.10 -15.23
CA LEU A 169 -6.33 -55.56 -15.22
C LEU A 169 -5.73 -56.03 -13.90
N GLU A 170 -5.96 -57.30 -13.55
CA GLU A 170 -5.27 -57.91 -12.43
C GLU A 170 -3.83 -58.29 -12.81
N GLU A 171 -2.91 -58.26 -11.83
CA GLU A 171 -1.50 -58.63 -12.03
C GLU A 171 -1.33 -60.01 -12.69
N ARG A 172 -2.16 -60.98 -12.28
CA ARG A 172 -2.17 -62.34 -12.83
C ARG A 172 -2.48 -62.38 -14.33
N GLU A 173 -3.38 -61.52 -14.81
CA GLU A 173 -3.74 -61.46 -16.23
C GLU A 173 -2.57 -60.94 -17.08
N ILE A 174 -1.85 -59.96 -16.55
CA ILE A 174 -0.66 -59.37 -17.17
C ILE A 174 0.49 -60.39 -17.20
N GLU A 175 0.73 -61.11 -16.10
CA GLU A 175 1.73 -62.18 -16.02
C GLU A 175 1.42 -63.32 -17.01
N ASN A 176 0.15 -63.74 -17.07
CA ASN A 176 -0.30 -64.77 -18.01
C ASN A 176 -0.09 -64.34 -19.47
N TRP A 177 -0.40 -63.09 -19.80
CA TRP A 177 -0.14 -62.52 -21.12
C TRP A 177 1.36 -62.50 -21.45
N GLY A 178 2.21 -62.05 -20.52
CA GLY A 178 3.67 -62.02 -20.71
C GLY A 178 4.30 -63.40 -20.94
N ASN A 179 3.71 -64.45 -20.35
CA ASN A 179 4.13 -65.84 -20.52
C ASN A 179 3.48 -66.55 -21.73
N SER A 180 2.53 -65.91 -22.41
CA SER A 180 1.85 -66.48 -23.58
C SER A 180 2.73 -66.50 -24.84
N GLN A 181 2.44 -67.42 -25.77
CA GLN A 181 3.10 -67.47 -27.07
C GLN A 181 2.66 -66.35 -28.01
N ASN A 182 1.49 -65.74 -27.78
CA ASN A 182 0.90 -64.72 -28.65
C ASN A 182 0.92 -63.34 -27.96
N ARG A 183 2.12 -62.75 -27.85
CA ARG A 183 2.33 -61.46 -27.17
C ARG A 183 1.73 -60.26 -27.90
N ASP A 184 1.32 -60.42 -29.16
CA ASP A 184 0.77 -59.33 -29.98
C ASP A 184 -0.69 -59.02 -29.66
N GLU A 185 -1.45 -59.96 -29.08
CA GLU A 185 -2.84 -59.73 -28.64
C GLU A 185 -2.87 -59.27 -27.17
N LEU A 186 -3.05 -57.97 -26.96
CA LEU A 186 -3.18 -57.38 -25.63
C LEU A 186 -4.58 -57.63 -25.04
N PRO A 187 -4.71 -58.18 -23.82
CA PRO A 187 -5.99 -58.29 -23.14
C PRO A 187 -6.53 -56.89 -22.84
N SER A 188 -7.81 -56.64 -23.11
CA SER A 188 -8.46 -55.36 -22.82
C SER A 188 -9.50 -55.51 -21.70
N ALA A 189 -9.28 -54.82 -20.58
CA ALA A 189 -10.22 -54.75 -19.46
C ALA A 189 -11.56 -54.11 -19.85
N CYS A 190 -11.60 -53.41 -20.99
CA CYS A 190 -12.84 -52.79 -21.49
C CYS A 190 -13.76 -53.80 -22.17
N SER A 191 -13.28 -55.00 -22.52
CA SER A 191 -14.06 -56.01 -23.24
C SER A 191 -15.25 -56.55 -22.43
N GLU A 192 -15.08 -56.69 -21.12
CA GLU A 192 -16.11 -57.16 -20.18
C GLU A 192 -16.73 -56.03 -19.35
N CYS A 193 -16.43 -54.77 -19.69
CA CYS A 193 -16.88 -53.61 -18.93
C CYS A 193 -18.26 -53.12 -19.39
N GLU A 194 -19.23 -53.09 -18.46
CA GLU A 194 -20.60 -52.59 -18.71
C GLU A 194 -20.64 -51.11 -19.15
N HIS A 195 -19.66 -50.32 -18.74
CA HIS A 195 -19.56 -48.89 -19.06
C HIS A 195 -18.74 -48.59 -20.32
N SER A 196 -18.20 -49.61 -21.01
CA SER A 196 -17.31 -49.45 -22.17
C SER A 196 -17.92 -48.57 -23.26
N HIS A 197 -19.18 -48.78 -23.62
CA HIS A 197 -19.86 -48.00 -24.66
C HIS A 197 -19.95 -46.50 -24.30
N ALA A 198 -20.38 -46.17 -23.07
CA ALA A 198 -20.47 -44.78 -22.62
C ALA A 198 -19.08 -44.15 -22.46
N CYS A 199 -18.11 -44.89 -21.93
CA CYS A 199 -16.71 -44.47 -21.81
C CYS A 199 -16.11 -44.14 -23.18
N HIS A 200 -16.21 -45.06 -24.14
CA HIS A 200 -15.65 -44.89 -25.48
C HIS A 200 -16.31 -43.73 -26.23
N THR A 201 -17.62 -43.54 -26.05
CA THR A 201 -18.37 -42.42 -26.65
C THR A 201 -17.99 -41.08 -26.05
N GLY A 202 -17.80 -41.01 -24.72
CA GLY A 202 -17.51 -39.76 -24.03
C GLY A 202 -16.05 -39.32 -24.11
N PHE A 203 -15.14 -40.27 -23.88
CA PHE A 203 -13.72 -40.01 -23.62
C PHE A 203 -12.81 -40.46 -24.78
N GLY A 204 -13.35 -41.25 -25.71
CA GLY A 204 -12.58 -41.87 -26.78
C GLY A 204 -11.92 -43.18 -26.34
N HIS A 205 -11.41 -43.91 -27.33
CA HIS A 205 -10.74 -45.19 -27.13
C HIS A 205 -9.70 -45.44 -28.21
N VAL A 206 -8.70 -46.27 -27.90
CA VAL A 206 -7.67 -46.72 -28.84
C VAL A 206 -7.58 -48.24 -28.75
N GLN A 207 -7.69 -48.95 -29.87
CA GLN A 207 -7.63 -50.43 -29.92
C GLN A 207 -8.58 -51.10 -28.90
N GLY A 208 -9.79 -50.55 -28.74
CA GLY A 208 -10.78 -51.04 -27.78
C GLY A 208 -10.51 -50.73 -26.30
N MET A 209 -9.50 -49.90 -25.98
CA MET A 209 -9.17 -49.47 -24.61
C MET A 209 -9.59 -48.00 -24.40
N GLY A 210 -10.44 -47.74 -23.41
CA GLY A 210 -10.98 -46.40 -23.12
C GLY A 210 -9.98 -45.45 -22.42
N LEU A 211 -10.11 -44.15 -22.68
CA LEU A 211 -9.24 -43.11 -22.13
C LEU A 211 -9.70 -42.50 -20.79
N TYR A 212 -10.86 -42.90 -20.26
CA TYR A 212 -11.41 -42.37 -19.00
C TYR A 212 -10.39 -42.41 -17.84
N PRO A 213 -10.26 -41.32 -17.05
CA PRO A 213 -11.09 -40.10 -17.03
C PRO A 213 -10.66 -38.99 -18.02
N PHE A 214 -9.73 -39.27 -18.94
CA PHE A 214 -9.21 -38.29 -19.90
C PHE A 214 -9.89 -38.41 -21.26
N ASN A 215 -9.81 -37.35 -22.06
CA ASN A 215 -10.02 -37.43 -23.51
C ASN A 215 -8.74 -36.96 -24.22
N SER A 216 -8.72 -37.02 -25.55
CA SER A 216 -7.55 -36.60 -26.36
C SER A 216 -7.08 -35.17 -26.02
N LYS A 217 -8.03 -34.25 -25.79
CA LYS A 217 -7.75 -32.85 -25.44
C LYS A 217 -7.16 -32.72 -24.04
N ALA A 218 -7.73 -33.37 -23.04
CA ALA A 218 -7.24 -33.37 -21.67
C ALA A 218 -5.81 -33.88 -21.57
N LEU A 219 -5.48 -34.95 -22.29
CA LEU A 219 -4.10 -35.46 -22.34
C LEU A 219 -3.14 -34.42 -22.92
N ALA A 220 -3.52 -33.76 -24.01
CA ALA A 220 -2.70 -32.72 -24.62
C ALA A 220 -2.52 -31.50 -23.70
N HIS A 221 -3.60 -30.98 -23.12
CA HIS A 221 -3.58 -29.81 -22.24
C HIS A 221 -2.80 -30.07 -20.96
N MET A 222 -3.06 -31.19 -20.28
CA MET A 222 -2.35 -31.53 -19.05
C MET A 222 -0.87 -31.76 -19.31
N PHE A 223 -0.52 -32.49 -20.38
CA PHE A 223 0.88 -32.79 -20.71
C PHE A 223 1.68 -31.55 -21.09
N SER A 224 1.15 -30.69 -21.95
CA SER A 224 1.82 -29.44 -22.36
C SER A 224 2.08 -28.48 -21.18
N ARG A 225 1.28 -28.54 -20.11
CA ARG A 225 1.48 -27.71 -18.90
C ARG A 225 2.59 -28.23 -17.99
N VAL A 226 2.75 -29.56 -17.89
CA VAL A 226 3.80 -30.16 -17.06
C VAL A 226 5.12 -30.37 -17.80
N ASN A 227 5.08 -30.41 -19.14
CA ASN A 227 6.23 -30.63 -20.00
C ASN A 227 6.31 -29.60 -21.15
N PRO A 228 6.90 -28.42 -20.91
CA PRO A 228 7.06 -27.39 -21.94
C PRO A 228 8.17 -27.70 -22.96
N GLY A 229 8.94 -28.78 -22.78
CA GLY A 229 10.05 -29.17 -23.66
C GLY A 229 9.74 -30.40 -24.53
N GLU A 230 10.78 -31.14 -24.89
CA GLU A 230 10.67 -32.37 -25.67
C GLU A 230 9.84 -33.44 -24.95
N PHE A 231 9.19 -34.33 -25.71
CA PHE A 231 8.33 -35.36 -25.15
C PHE A 231 9.08 -36.25 -24.16
N ASN A 232 8.60 -36.28 -22.91
CA ASN A 232 9.11 -37.18 -21.89
C ASN A 232 8.01 -38.13 -21.38
N PRO A 233 8.09 -39.44 -21.67
CA PRO A 233 7.07 -40.41 -21.26
C PRO A 233 6.99 -40.57 -19.74
N ARG A 234 8.10 -40.36 -19.00
CA ARG A 234 8.10 -40.44 -17.53
C ARG A 234 7.29 -39.30 -16.91
N ILE A 235 7.37 -38.11 -17.49
CA ILE A 235 6.58 -36.94 -17.05
C ILE A 235 5.09 -37.21 -17.32
N LEU A 236 4.75 -37.73 -18.50
CA LEU A 236 3.37 -38.10 -18.82
C LEU A 236 2.79 -39.12 -17.81
N ILE A 237 3.55 -40.17 -17.48
CA ILE A 237 3.09 -41.18 -16.51
C ILE A 237 3.00 -40.58 -15.11
N ARG A 238 4.05 -39.93 -14.62
CA ARG A 238 4.14 -39.47 -13.22
C ARG A 238 3.24 -38.27 -12.95
N ASP A 239 3.35 -37.23 -13.79
CA ASP A 239 2.80 -35.91 -13.52
C ASP A 239 1.41 -35.70 -14.16
N VAL A 240 1.04 -36.49 -15.17
CA VAL A 240 -0.33 -36.46 -15.72
C VAL A 240 -1.16 -37.63 -15.24
N LEU A 241 -0.80 -38.86 -15.61
CA LEU A 241 -1.64 -40.04 -15.37
C LEU A 241 -1.72 -40.37 -13.88
N LYS A 242 -0.57 -40.66 -13.25
CA LYS A 242 -0.50 -41.06 -11.85
C LYS A 242 -1.05 -39.98 -10.93
N HIS A 243 -0.61 -38.72 -11.10
CA HIS A 243 -1.11 -37.60 -10.31
C HIS A 243 -2.64 -37.47 -10.37
N THR A 244 -3.23 -37.49 -11.58
CA THR A 244 -4.67 -37.35 -11.73
C THR A 244 -5.40 -38.54 -11.12
N LEU A 245 -4.95 -39.78 -11.36
CA LEU A 245 -5.63 -40.98 -10.88
C LEU A 245 -5.55 -41.13 -9.35
N GLU A 246 -4.37 -40.91 -8.75
CA GLU A 246 -4.19 -41.04 -7.30
C GLU A 246 -4.92 -39.94 -6.52
N ASN A 247 -4.85 -38.68 -6.98
CA ASN A 247 -5.40 -37.55 -6.23
C ASN A 247 -6.87 -37.27 -6.51
N SER A 248 -7.46 -37.86 -7.56
CA SER A 248 -8.85 -37.60 -7.94
C SER A 248 -9.80 -38.75 -7.61
N ILE A 249 -9.32 -39.84 -7.00
CA ILE A 249 -10.15 -41.03 -6.77
C ILE A 249 -11.35 -40.74 -5.85
N ASP A 250 -11.14 -39.94 -4.80
CA ASP A 250 -12.20 -39.55 -3.88
C ASP A 250 -13.15 -38.52 -4.53
N ASP A 251 -12.61 -37.62 -5.35
CA ASP A 251 -13.41 -36.64 -6.09
C ASP A 251 -14.34 -37.31 -7.12
N ILE A 252 -13.86 -38.37 -7.78
CA ILE A 252 -14.66 -39.16 -8.71
C ILE A 252 -15.78 -39.90 -7.96
N LYS A 253 -15.46 -40.55 -6.83
CA LYS A 253 -16.45 -41.26 -6.00
C LYS A 253 -17.54 -40.34 -5.45
N ASN A 254 -17.17 -39.13 -5.05
CA ASN A 254 -18.10 -38.14 -4.49
C ASN A 254 -18.81 -37.29 -5.55
N GLY A 255 -18.51 -37.49 -6.85
CA GLY A 255 -19.09 -36.71 -7.94
C GLY A 255 -18.70 -35.22 -7.92
N THR A 256 -17.54 -34.90 -7.33
CA THR A 256 -16.94 -33.55 -7.26
C THR A 256 -15.84 -33.33 -8.30
N PHE A 257 -15.46 -34.35 -9.07
CA PHE A 257 -14.50 -34.26 -10.17
C PHE A 257 -15.03 -33.44 -11.37
N PRO A 258 -14.21 -32.64 -12.08
CA PRO A 258 -12.84 -32.26 -11.74
C PRO A 258 -12.79 -31.26 -10.59
N SER A 259 -11.86 -31.44 -9.65
CA SER A 259 -11.76 -30.62 -8.44
C SER A 259 -10.86 -29.39 -8.63
N VAL A 260 -11.03 -28.41 -7.74
CA VAL A 260 -10.22 -27.17 -7.74
C VAL A 260 -8.74 -27.46 -7.53
N THR A 261 -8.41 -28.47 -6.72
CA THR A 261 -7.03 -28.93 -6.47
C THR A 261 -6.36 -29.41 -7.76
N LEU A 262 -7.09 -30.16 -8.60
CA LEU A 262 -6.60 -30.61 -9.90
C LEU A 262 -6.32 -29.42 -10.84
N GLY A 263 -7.25 -28.46 -10.89
CA GLY A 263 -7.08 -27.23 -11.67
C GLY A 263 -5.86 -26.42 -11.22
N ASN A 264 -5.62 -26.31 -9.92
CA ASN A 264 -4.47 -25.59 -9.36
C ASN A 264 -3.14 -26.28 -9.67
N TYR A 265 -3.10 -27.61 -9.69
CA TYR A 265 -1.89 -28.37 -10.02
C TYR A 265 -1.45 -28.12 -11.47
N PHE A 266 -2.39 -28.19 -12.43
CA PHE A 266 -2.07 -27.93 -13.83
C PHE A 266 -1.94 -26.44 -14.15
N GLY A 267 -2.60 -25.56 -13.38
CA GLY A 267 -2.48 -24.10 -13.46
C GLY A 267 -2.79 -23.51 -14.84
N ASN A 268 -2.51 -22.20 -15.01
CA ASN A 268 -2.51 -21.50 -16.31
C ASN A 268 -3.76 -21.77 -17.19
N MET A 269 -4.95 -21.47 -16.67
CA MET A 269 -6.17 -21.62 -17.46
C MET A 269 -6.12 -20.78 -18.74
N ARG A 270 -6.75 -21.27 -19.79
CA ARG A 270 -6.88 -20.61 -21.10
C ARG A 270 -8.19 -19.83 -21.26
N LEU A 271 -9.16 -20.09 -20.40
CA LEU A 271 -10.48 -19.48 -20.48
C LEU A 271 -10.40 -17.96 -20.37
N SER A 272 -11.09 -17.29 -21.29
CA SER A 272 -11.27 -15.85 -21.27
C SER A 272 -12.18 -15.39 -20.15
N THR A 273 -11.99 -14.12 -19.78
CA THR A 273 -12.79 -13.45 -18.75
C THR A 273 -14.29 -13.46 -19.08
N ASP A 274 -14.66 -13.25 -20.35
CA ASP A 274 -16.05 -13.35 -20.83
C ASP A 274 -16.69 -14.71 -20.52
N VAL A 275 -15.97 -15.81 -20.77
CA VAL A 275 -16.47 -17.17 -20.56
C VAL A 275 -16.62 -17.47 -19.08
N LYS A 276 -15.67 -17.06 -18.23
CA LYS A 276 -15.77 -17.20 -16.78
C LYS A 276 -17.01 -16.50 -16.21
N LEU A 277 -17.27 -15.27 -16.63
CA LEU A 277 -18.48 -14.54 -16.23
C LEU A 277 -19.76 -15.24 -16.72
N HIS A 278 -19.75 -15.78 -17.93
CA HIS A 278 -20.89 -16.53 -18.46
C HIS A 278 -21.16 -17.81 -17.66
N ILE A 279 -20.11 -18.56 -17.30
CA ILE A 279 -20.18 -19.74 -16.43
C ILE A 279 -20.74 -19.35 -15.06
N GLN A 280 -20.19 -18.33 -14.40
CA GLN A 280 -20.64 -17.87 -13.08
C GLN A 280 -22.11 -17.44 -13.08
N THR A 281 -22.61 -16.91 -14.21
CA THR A 281 -24.01 -16.52 -14.35
C THR A 281 -24.93 -17.72 -14.55
N LYS A 282 -24.52 -18.71 -15.35
CA LYS A 282 -25.37 -19.84 -15.77
C LYS A 282 -25.30 -21.03 -14.81
N ASP A 283 -24.16 -21.26 -14.16
CA ASP A 283 -24.01 -22.27 -13.11
C ASP A 283 -23.15 -21.72 -11.96
N PRO A 284 -23.76 -20.93 -11.04
CA PRO A 284 -23.06 -20.39 -9.89
C PRO A 284 -22.49 -21.48 -8.97
N GLN A 285 -23.21 -22.61 -8.82
CA GLN A 285 -22.86 -23.68 -7.87
C GLN A 285 -21.64 -24.49 -8.31
N ASN A 286 -21.51 -24.78 -9.61
CA ASN A 286 -20.37 -25.55 -10.15
C ASN A 286 -19.40 -24.70 -10.97
N SER A 287 -19.41 -23.38 -10.81
CA SER A 287 -18.65 -22.43 -11.64
C SER A 287 -17.18 -22.82 -11.79
N LYS A 288 -16.44 -23.00 -10.68
CA LYS A 288 -15.03 -23.40 -10.69
C LYS A 288 -14.78 -24.77 -11.31
N ARG A 289 -15.64 -25.75 -11.03
CA ARG A 289 -15.55 -27.09 -11.63
C ARG A 289 -15.74 -27.02 -13.15
N ARG A 290 -16.67 -26.19 -13.62
CA ARG A 290 -16.90 -25.96 -15.06
C ARG A 290 -15.76 -25.20 -15.73
N GLU A 291 -15.16 -24.24 -15.05
CA GLU A 291 -13.95 -23.57 -15.53
C GLU A 291 -12.85 -24.60 -15.81
N ILE A 292 -12.56 -25.49 -14.84
CA ILE A 292 -11.53 -26.54 -14.98
C ILE A 292 -11.92 -27.56 -16.05
N PHE A 293 -13.18 -27.96 -16.06
CA PHE A 293 -13.72 -28.90 -17.02
C PHE A 293 -13.55 -28.42 -18.47
N LEU A 294 -13.97 -27.19 -18.77
CA LEU A 294 -13.83 -26.63 -20.12
C LEU A 294 -12.37 -26.29 -20.45
N ASP A 295 -11.59 -25.85 -19.46
CA ASP A 295 -10.19 -25.52 -19.67
C ASP A 295 -9.31 -26.73 -20.04
N LEU A 296 -9.58 -27.89 -19.43
CA LEU A 296 -8.79 -29.12 -19.60
C LEU A 296 -9.40 -30.09 -20.61
N TRP A 297 -10.72 -30.33 -20.62
CA TRP A 297 -11.34 -31.35 -21.50
C TRP A 297 -11.81 -30.82 -22.84
N ASP A 298 -11.69 -29.51 -23.10
CA ASP A 298 -12.14 -28.90 -24.34
C ASP A 298 -11.13 -27.90 -24.91
N ASP A 299 -11.20 -27.65 -26.21
CA ASP A 299 -10.37 -26.65 -26.88
C ASP A 299 -11.04 -25.28 -27.01
N SER A 300 -12.37 -25.20 -26.88
CA SER A 300 -13.06 -23.95 -27.12
C SER A 300 -12.99 -23.01 -25.93
N ASN A 301 -12.79 -21.75 -26.27
CA ASN A 301 -12.93 -20.64 -25.35
C ASN A 301 -14.39 -20.14 -25.36
N GLU A 302 -15.35 -21.07 -25.20
CA GLU A 302 -16.79 -20.79 -25.19
C GLU A 302 -17.51 -21.70 -24.18
N LEU A 303 -18.59 -21.20 -23.57
CA LEU A 303 -19.46 -22.03 -22.74
C LEU A 303 -20.30 -22.97 -23.61
N CYS A 304 -19.93 -24.25 -23.61
CA CYS A 304 -20.63 -25.31 -24.34
C CYS A 304 -20.83 -26.57 -23.50
N ASN A 305 -21.75 -27.44 -23.91
CA ASN A 305 -21.83 -28.80 -23.37
C ASN A 305 -20.96 -29.74 -24.21
N LEU A 306 -20.15 -30.55 -23.54
CA LEU A 306 -19.51 -31.72 -24.16
C LEU A 306 -20.54 -32.86 -24.31
N SER A 307 -20.09 -34.05 -24.68
CA SER A 307 -20.95 -35.22 -24.81
C SER A 307 -21.70 -35.53 -23.50
N PRO A 308 -22.99 -35.91 -23.55
CA PRO A 308 -23.78 -36.22 -22.35
C PRO A 308 -23.14 -37.28 -21.44
N GLU A 309 -22.39 -38.20 -22.04
CA GLU A 309 -21.65 -39.24 -21.33
C GLU A 309 -20.56 -38.65 -20.42
N VAL A 310 -19.85 -37.61 -20.86
CA VAL A 310 -18.82 -36.92 -20.05
C VAL A 310 -19.47 -36.14 -18.91
N HIS A 311 -20.58 -35.44 -19.20
CA HIS A 311 -21.36 -34.73 -18.19
C HIS A 311 -21.90 -35.65 -17.10
N THR A 312 -22.38 -36.84 -17.51
CA THR A 312 -22.86 -37.87 -16.58
C THR A 312 -21.71 -38.43 -15.74
N ALA A 313 -20.57 -38.76 -16.37
CA ALA A 313 -19.42 -39.32 -15.69
C ALA A 313 -18.78 -38.36 -14.66
N PHE A 314 -18.85 -37.04 -14.90
CA PHE A 314 -18.32 -36.02 -13.99
C PHE A 314 -19.39 -35.40 -13.09
N ASN A 315 -20.64 -35.87 -13.15
CA ASN A 315 -21.76 -35.34 -12.38
C ASN A 315 -21.90 -33.80 -12.53
N LEU A 316 -21.80 -33.31 -13.77
CA LEU A 316 -21.97 -31.90 -14.14
C LEU A 316 -23.24 -31.75 -14.99
N PRO A 317 -24.27 -30.99 -14.56
CA PRO A 317 -25.52 -30.91 -15.30
C PRO A 317 -25.33 -30.27 -16.69
N LEU A 318 -26.14 -30.67 -17.66
CA LEU A 318 -26.19 -30.00 -18.96
C LEU A 318 -26.81 -28.61 -18.79
N LEU A 319 -26.22 -27.60 -19.45
CA LEU A 319 -26.74 -26.24 -19.46
C LEU A 319 -27.54 -25.97 -20.75
N ASP A 320 -28.43 -24.99 -20.73
CA ASP A 320 -29.13 -24.51 -21.94
C ASP A 320 -28.20 -23.67 -22.82
N VAL A 321 -27.23 -24.34 -23.44
CA VAL A 321 -26.16 -23.80 -24.30
C VAL A 321 -25.87 -24.76 -25.46
N LYS A 322 -25.11 -24.30 -26.46
CA LYS A 322 -24.74 -25.13 -27.62
C LYS A 322 -24.04 -26.42 -27.15
N THR A 323 -24.48 -27.55 -27.70
CA THR A 323 -23.83 -28.86 -27.48
C THR A 323 -22.91 -29.13 -28.67
N LYS A 324 -21.65 -29.49 -28.41
CA LYS A 324 -20.71 -29.77 -29.52
C LYS A 324 -21.10 -31.08 -30.24
N PRO A 325 -21.00 -31.13 -31.58
CA PRO A 325 -21.18 -32.36 -32.33
C PRO A 325 -20.15 -33.42 -31.90
N LYS A 326 -20.54 -34.71 -31.96
CA LYS A 326 -19.65 -35.85 -31.70
C LYS A 326 -18.44 -35.82 -32.65
N GLU A 327 -17.22 -35.73 -32.10
CA GLU A 327 -16.00 -36.07 -32.85
C GLU A 327 -15.87 -37.60 -32.88
N ILE A 328 -16.35 -38.23 -33.95
CA ILE A 328 -15.98 -39.61 -34.29
C ILE A 328 -14.70 -39.51 -35.14
N PRO A 329 -13.65 -40.33 -34.92
CA PRO A 329 -12.47 -40.30 -35.79
C PRO A 329 -12.87 -40.79 -37.18
N GLN A 330 -13.09 -39.86 -38.12
CA GLN A 330 -13.21 -40.18 -39.54
C GLN A 330 -11.90 -39.83 -40.23
N VAL A 331 -11.28 -40.88 -40.77
CA VAL A 331 -10.24 -40.79 -41.80
C VAL A 331 -10.77 -39.90 -42.93
N ILE A 332 -10.03 -38.83 -43.22
CA ILE A 332 -10.29 -37.90 -44.32
C ILE A 332 -10.19 -38.66 -45.65
N PRO A 333 -11.10 -38.37 -46.60
CA PRO A 333 -10.62 -37.94 -47.92
C PRO A 333 -11.01 -36.49 -48.19
N GLU A 334 -10.09 -35.79 -48.82
CA GLU A 334 -10.12 -34.37 -49.15
C GLU A 334 -11.35 -33.94 -49.97
N ASN A 335 -11.59 -32.63 -49.91
CA ASN A 335 -12.41 -31.80 -50.78
C ASN A 335 -13.93 -31.81 -50.55
N ARG A 336 -14.35 -30.92 -49.64
CA ARG A 336 -15.57 -30.14 -49.84
C ARG A 336 -15.35 -28.68 -49.42
N ARG A 337 -15.25 -27.80 -50.42
CA ARG A 337 -15.37 -26.35 -50.25
C ARG A 337 -16.79 -26.05 -49.75
N VAL A 338 -16.89 -25.46 -48.56
CA VAL A 338 -18.14 -24.88 -48.04
C VAL A 338 -18.31 -23.50 -48.68
N PRO A 339 -19.53 -23.10 -49.13
CA PRO A 339 -19.75 -21.75 -49.65
C PRO A 339 -19.63 -20.71 -48.53
N PRO A 340 -19.17 -19.49 -48.82
CA PRO A 340 -19.10 -18.44 -47.82
C PRO A 340 -20.52 -18.12 -47.34
N ARG A 341 -20.74 -18.25 -46.03
CA ARG A 341 -21.94 -17.74 -45.37
C ARG A 341 -21.82 -16.22 -45.40
N VAL A 342 -22.69 -15.56 -46.16
CA VAL A 342 -22.85 -14.11 -46.16
C VAL A 342 -23.25 -13.70 -44.74
N VAL A 343 -22.29 -13.19 -43.98
CA VAL A 343 -22.55 -12.38 -42.80
C VAL A 343 -22.67 -10.96 -43.32
N GLU A 344 -23.85 -10.37 -43.13
CA GLU A 344 -24.08 -8.96 -43.44
C GLU A 344 -23.11 -8.08 -42.63
N PRO A 345 -22.58 -6.99 -43.21
CA PRO A 345 -21.53 -6.21 -42.59
C PRO A 345 -22.12 -5.32 -41.48
N SER A 346 -22.02 -5.78 -40.23
CA SER A 346 -22.01 -4.87 -39.08
C SER A 346 -20.59 -4.32 -38.93
N GLY A 347 -20.45 -3.00 -39.11
CA GLY A 347 -19.21 -2.19 -39.15
C GLY A 347 -17.92 -2.82 -38.59
N GLU A 348 -16.84 -2.70 -39.38
CA GLU A 348 -15.51 -3.27 -39.14
C GLU A 348 -14.86 -2.84 -37.80
N TYR A 349 -15.15 -3.56 -36.74
CA TYR A 349 -14.35 -3.56 -35.51
C TYR A 349 -13.34 -4.72 -35.57
N GLN A 350 -12.29 -4.58 -36.38
CA GLN A 350 -11.20 -5.56 -36.37
C GLN A 350 -10.25 -5.30 -35.20
N ILE A 351 -10.07 -6.31 -34.35
CA ILE A 351 -9.06 -6.31 -33.29
C ILE A 351 -7.70 -6.51 -33.96
N ASP A 352 -6.76 -5.59 -33.75
CA ASP A 352 -5.38 -5.73 -34.25
C ASP A 352 -4.56 -6.64 -33.33
N THR A 353 -3.43 -7.13 -33.84
CA THR A 353 -2.53 -8.03 -33.10
C THR A 353 -2.09 -7.43 -31.77
N SER A 354 -1.84 -6.11 -31.72
CA SER A 354 -1.43 -5.43 -30.49
C SER A 354 -2.52 -5.39 -29.42
N LEU A 355 -3.79 -5.13 -29.78
CA LEU A 355 -4.89 -5.19 -28.82
C LEU A 355 -5.13 -6.63 -28.36
N GLN A 356 -4.99 -7.61 -29.26
CA GLN A 356 -5.14 -9.02 -28.93
C GLN A 356 -4.11 -9.47 -27.89
N GLU A 357 -2.83 -9.16 -28.08
CA GLU A 357 -1.75 -9.45 -27.10
C GLU A 357 -2.07 -8.87 -25.71
N LYS A 358 -2.57 -7.64 -25.64
CA LYS A 358 -2.96 -7.00 -24.37
C LYS A 358 -4.15 -7.69 -23.70
N LEU A 359 -5.12 -8.16 -24.48
CA LEU A 359 -6.29 -8.89 -23.96
C LEU A 359 -5.89 -10.28 -23.45
N GLU A 360 -4.97 -10.95 -24.14
CA GLU A 360 -4.40 -12.23 -23.71
C GLU A 360 -3.58 -12.08 -22.42
N GLU A 361 -2.78 -11.01 -22.29
CA GLU A 361 -2.08 -10.70 -21.05
C GLU A 361 -3.04 -10.45 -19.88
N LEU A 362 -4.17 -9.76 -20.11
CA LEU A 362 -5.20 -9.56 -19.10
C LEU A 362 -5.92 -10.86 -18.71
N ASN A 363 -6.17 -11.76 -19.66
CA ASN A 363 -6.72 -13.08 -19.35
C ASN A 363 -5.71 -13.91 -18.55
N SER A 364 -4.42 -13.84 -18.89
CA SER A 364 -3.35 -14.46 -18.10
C SER A 364 -3.33 -13.91 -16.68
N TRP A 365 -3.46 -12.60 -16.50
CA TRP A 365 -3.56 -11.97 -15.19
C TRP A 365 -4.78 -12.46 -14.38
N ASN A 366 -5.94 -12.62 -15.02
CA ASN A 366 -7.14 -13.25 -14.41
C ASN A 366 -6.95 -14.74 -14.06
N ASN A 367 -5.96 -15.39 -14.68
CA ASN A 367 -5.62 -16.80 -14.51
C ASN A 367 -4.36 -16.99 -13.66
N GLN A 368 -4.13 -16.10 -12.68
CA GLN A 368 -2.99 -16.11 -11.75
C GLN A 368 -1.61 -15.85 -12.39
N GLY A 369 -1.60 -15.35 -13.62
CA GLY A 369 -0.42 -14.79 -14.29
C GLY A 369 -0.01 -13.43 -13.71
N GLN A 370 1.05 -12.85 -14.28
CA GLN A 370 1.54 -11.52 -13.89
C GLN A 370 1.17 -10.48 -14.94
N LEU A 371 0.74 -9.31 -14.49
CA LEU A 371 0.58 -8.14 -15.36
C LEU A 371 1.92 -7.42 -15.53
N SER A 372 2.31 -7.18 -16.79
CA SER A 372 3.53 -6.44 -17.13
C SER A 372 3.48 -4.99 -16.64
N ASP A 373 4.64 -4.44 -16.27
CA ASP A 373 4.71 -3.07 -15.79
C ASP A 373 4.37 -2.06 -16.93
N THR A 374 4.57 -2.43 -18.20
CA THR A 374 4.20 -1.64 -19.40
C THR A 374 2.69 -1.57 -19.60
N LEU A 375 1.99 -2.70 -19.58
CA LEU A 375 0.52 -2.73 -19.70
C LEU A 375 -0.13 -2.06 -18.49
N ALA A 376 0.37 -2.33 -17.28
CA ALA A 376 -0.07 -1.65 -16.06
C ALA A 376 0.03 -0.12 -16.20
N GLN A 377 1.15 0.40 -16.73
CA GLN A 377 1.32 1.84 -16.93
C GLN A 377 0.32 2.41 -17.95
N HIS A 378 0.07 1.68 -19.04
CA HIS A 378 -0.93 2.07 -20.04
C HIS A 378 -2.34 2.12 -19.43
N ILE A 379 -2.72 1.11 -18.62
CA ILE A 379 -4.01 1.08 -17.94
C ILE A 379 -4.13 2.27 -16.96
N ARG A 380 -3.08 2.59 -16.20
CA ARG A 380 -3.08 3.78 -15.31
C ARG A 380 -3.38 5.07 -16.07
N GLN A 381 -2.81 5.25 -17.26
CA GLN A 381 -3.01 6.46 -18.08
C GLN A 381 -4.47 6.64 -18.51
N LEU A 382 -5.18 5.53 -18.72
CA LEU A 382 -6.59 5.56 -19.12
C LEU A 382 -7.52 5.66 -17.91
N LEU A 383 -7.25 4.87 -16.86
CA LEU A 383 -8.17 4.69 -15.75
C LEU A 383 -8.08 5.82 -14.71
N PHE A 384 -6.87 6.32 -14.41
CA PHE A 384 -6.69 7.37 -13.41
C PHE A 384 -7.47 8.65 -13.75
N PRO A 385 -7.37 9.22 -14.97
CA PRO A 385 -8.16 10.40 -15.33
C PRO A 385 -9.67 10.14 -15.30
N ALA A 386 -10.11 8.93 -15.63
CA ALA A 386 -11.52 8.57 -15.58
C ALA A 386 -12.08 8.58 -14.16
N ILE A 387 -11.36 7.98 -13.19
CA ILE A 387 -11.76 7.97 -11.77
C ILE A 387 -11.84 9.42 -11.26
N ILE A 388 -10.81 10.23 -11.52
CA ILE A 388 -10.76 11.62 -11.05
C ILE A 388 -11.85 12.50 -11.68
N LYS A 389 -12.20 12.25 -12.95
CA LYS A 389 -13.27 12.98 -13.64
C LYS A 389 -14.67 12.56 -13.19
N LYS A 390 -14.83 11.31 -12.75
CA LYS A 390 -16.09 10.79 -12.22
C LYS A 390 -16.45 11.39 -10.86
N ILE A 391 -15.46 11.73 -10.05
CA ILE A 391 -15.68 12.40 -8.76
C ILE A 391 -16.20 13.83 -9.01
N GLU A 392 -17.42 14.11 -8.55
CA GLU A 392 -17.97 15.47 -8.48
C GLU A 392 -17.44 16.18 -7.24
N TRP A 393 -16.23 16.73 -7.34
CA TRP A 393 -15.49 17.34 -6.23
C TRP A 393 -16.28 18.41 -5.44
N ASP A 394 -17.05 19.24 -6.14
CA ASP A 394 -17.85 20.30 -5.52
C ASP A 394 -19.03 19.73 -4.71
N THR A 395 -19.71 18.71 -5.25
CA THR A 395 -20.80 17.99 -4.58
C THR A 395 -20.29 17.27 -3.32
N GLU A 396 -19.08 16.72 -3.39
CA GLU A 396 -18.43 16.04 -2.27
C GLU A 396 -17.77 16.98 -1.25
N MET A 397 -17.79 18.31 -1.51
CA MET A 397 -17.12 19.35 -0.71
C MET A 397 -15.61 19.09 -0.50
N LEU A 398 -14.94 18.60 -1.55
CA LEU A 398 -13.52 18.29 -1.56
C LEU A 398 -12.77 19.18 -2.55
N LEU A 399 -11.69 19.82 -2.10
CA LEU A 399 -10.85 20.63 -2.99
C LEU A 399 -9.87 19.75 -3.77
N LYS A 400 -10.19 19.47 -5.04
CA LYS A 400 -9.37 18.63 -5.94
C LYS A 400 -7.86 18.96 -5.89
N GLY A 401 -7.50 20.24 -5.92
CA GLY A 401 -6.10 20.70 -5.96
C GLY A 401 -5.29 20.37 -4.69
N SER A 402 -5.95 20.11 -3.57
CA SER A 402 -5.28 19.69 -2.33
C SER A 402 -4.89 18.21 -2.38
N PHE A 403 -5.63 17.37 -3.12
CA PHE A 403 -5.43 15.91 -3.14
C PHE A 403 -4.72 15.39 -4.40
N ILE A 404 -4.96 16.02 -5.55
CA ILE A 404 -4.53 15.53 -6.86
C ILE A 404 -3.53 16.52 -7.47
N GLY A 405 -2.36 16.03 -7.90
CA GLY A 405 -1.37 16.85 -8.60
C GLY A 405 0.05 16.31 -8.51
N SER A 406 1.02 17.12 -8.96
CA SER A 406 2.45 16.85 -8.80
C SER A 406 2.94 17.27 -7.40
N GLY A 407 4.03 16.67 -6.92
CA GLY A 407 4.71 17.05 -5.67
C GLY A 407 3.97 16.68 -4.38
N GLY A 408 4.29 15.52 -3.79
CA GLY A 408 3.85 15.15 -2.43
C GLY A 408 2.33 14.97 -2.18
N LYS A 409 1.49 15.15 -3.22
CA LYS A 409 0.02 15.02 -3.14
C LYS A 409 -0.44 13.59 -2.82
N LEU A 410 -1.64 13.49 -2.24
CA LEU A 410 -2.19 12.27 -1.64
C LEU A 410 -2.52 11.17 -2.64
N LEU A 411 -2.90 11.52 -3.87
CA LEU A 411 -3.21 10.53 -4.88
C LEU A 411 -2.63 10.96 -6.23
N LYS A 412 -1.84 10.07 -6.81
CA LYS A 412 -1.23 10.23 -8.14
C LYS A 412 -1.52 9.01 -8.99
N GLN A 413 -1.18 9.11 -10.27
CA GLN A 413 -1.34 8.01 -11.21
C GLN A 413 -0.55 6.74 -10.80
N GLU A 414 0.64 6.89 -10.20
CA GLU A 414 1.47 5.77 -9.72
C GLU A 414 0.86 5.01 -8.55
N ASN A 415 -0.12 5.60 -7.86
CA ASN A 415 -0.82 4.99 -6.72
C ASN A 415 -1.89 3.97 -7.13
N LEU A 416 -2.23 3.86 -8.41
CA LEU A 416 -3.01 2.75 -8.93
C LEU A 416 -2.10 1.52 -9.08
N ILE A 417 -2.32 0.52 -8.24
CA ILE A 417 -1.53 -0.71 -8.22
C ILE A 417 -2.41 -1.84 -8.74
N PHE A 418 -1.82 -2.78 -9.47
CA PHE A 418 -2.51 -4.00 -9.90
C PHE A 418 -1.95 -5.16 -9.09
N HIS A 419 -2.85 -5.89 -8.43
CA HIS A 419 -2.47 -6.99 -7.57
C HIS A 419 -1.76 -8.09 -8.37
N ASN A 420 -0.57 -8.51 -7.92
CA ASN A 420 0.21 -9.59 -8.55
C ASN A 420 0.55 -10.63 -7.47
N PRO A 421 -0.07 -11.83 -7.50
CA PRO A 421 0.07 -12.84 -6.44
C PRO A 421 1.52 -13.29 -6.18
N LYS A 422 2.39 -13.20 -7.20
CA LYS A 422 3.77 -13.72 -7.18
C LYS A 422 4.85 -12.63 -7.01
N LYS A 423 4.49 -11.35 -6.84
CA LYS A 423 5.45 -10.24 -6.76
C LYS A 423 5.48 -9.71 -5.31
N LEU A 424 6.46 -10.12 -4.50
CA LEU A 424 6.79 -9.46 -3.23
C LEU A 424 7.35 -8.06 -3.51
N LYS A 425 6.49 -7.05 -3.70
CA LYS A 425 6.96 -5.66 -3.88
C LYS A 425 7.08 -4.95 -2.53
N ARG A 426 8.32 -4.72 -2.10
CA ARG A 426 8.72 -3.68 -1.12
C ARG A 426 8.78 -2.29 -1.79
N THR A 427 7.71 -1.85 -2.45
CA THR A 427 7.66 -0.48 -2.99
C THR A 427 6.83 0.38 -2.04
N ARG A 428 7.47 1.32 -1.34
CA ARG A 428 6.76 2.28 -0.47
C ARG A 428 6.10 3.34 -1.36
N TYR A 429 4.79 3.21 -1.54
CA TYR A 429 3.97 4.26 -2.16
C TYR A 429 3.57 5.28 -1.09
N SER A 430 3.63 6.56 -1.42
CA SER A 430 3.15 7.63 -0.55
C SER A 430 1.71 7.98 -0.88
N GLY A 431 0.83 8.05 0.13
CA GLY A 431 -0.56 8.51 -0.02
C GLY A 431 -1.57 7.36 -0.16
N ILE A 432 -2.70 7.64 -0.79
CA ILE A 432 -3.81 6.70 -0.96
C ILE A 432 -3.41 5.68 -2.02
N ILE A 433 -3.47 4.39 -1.69
CA ILE A 433 -3.21 3.29 -2.61
C ILE A 433 -4.54 2.72 -3.09
N VAL A 434 -4.72 2.64 -4.41
CA VAL A 434 -5.85 1.96 -5.04
C VAL A 434 -5.31 0.67 -5.67
N SER A 435 -5.36 -0.42 -4.91
CA SER A 435 -5.03 -1.75 -5.43
C SER A 435 -6.22 -2.28 -6.21
N LEU A 436 -6.02 -2.74 -7.44
CA LEU A 436 -7.06 -3.29 -8.30
C LEU A 436 -6.81 -4.79 -8.55
N PRO A 437 -7.85 -5.64 -8.41
CA PRO A 437 -9.16 -5.33 -7.78
C PRO A 437 -9.02 -4.85 -6.32
N LEU A 438 -10.05 -4.19 -5.78
CA LEU A 438 -10.02 -3.65 -4.40
C LEU A 438 -9.98 -4.80 -3.39
N ASN A 439 -10.71 -5.89 -3.67
CA ASN A 439 -10.57 -7.16 -2.98
C ASN A 439 -9.91 -8.22 -3.89
N PRO A 440 -8.59 -8.45 -3.76
CA PRO A 440 -7.88 -9.44 -4.57
C PRO A 440 -8.24 -10.89 -4.28
N ASP A 441 -8.82 -11.18 -3.10
CA ASP A 441 -9.21 -12.54 -2.70
C ASP A 441 -10.61 -12.92 -3.22
N ASP A 442 -11.38 -11.96 -3.76
CA ASP A 442 -12.66 -12.21 -4.41
C ASP A 442 -12.46 -12.47 -5.92
N ASP A 443 -12.49 -13.75 -6.30
CA ASP A 443 -12.37 -14.21 -7.69
C ASP A 443 -13.35 -13.54 -8.65
N LYS A 444 -14.56 -13.24 -8.19
CA LYS A 444 -15.59 -12.58 -9.00
C LYS A 444 -15.23 -11.11 -9.21
N GLU A 445 -14.84 -10.40 -8.15
CA GLU A 445 -14.39 -9.00 -8.27
C GLU A 445 -13.15 -8.89 -9.16
N PHE A 446 -12.23 -9.85 -9.07
CA PHE A 446 -11.05 -9.92 -9.92
C PHE A 446 -11.46 -10.07 -11.39
N THR A 447 -12.31 -11.05 -11.70
CA THR A 447 -12.81 -11.30 -13.06
C THR A 447 -13.56 -10.07 -13.60
N GLU A 448 -14.44 -9.47 -12.81
CA GLU A 448 -15.18 -8.26 -13.18
C GLU A 448 -14.23 -7.05 -13.41
N THR A 449 -13.18 -6.89 -12.60
CA THR A 449 -12.17 -5.84 -12.77
C THR A 449 -11.39 -6.00 -14.06
N VAL A 450 -10.94 -7.22 -14.37
CA VAL A 450 -10.26 -7.53 -15.64
C VAL A 450 -11.18 -7.23 -16.82
N TYR A 451 -12.46 -7.64 -16.73
CA TYR A 451 -13.46 -7.41 -17.76
C TYR A 451 -13.65 -5.91 -18.04
N VAL A 452 -13.72 -5.09 -16.99
CA VAL A 452 -13.81 -3.63 -17.12
C VAL A 452 -12.57 -3.05 -17.83
N ILE A 453 -11.37 -3.50 -17.46
CA ILE A 453 -10.13 -3.04 -18.09
C ILE A 453 -10.07 -3.43 -19.58
N GLN A 454 -10.51 -4.64 -19.94
CA GLN A 454 -10.64 -5.05 -21.34
C GLN A 454 -11.59 -4.12 -22.11
N GLY A 455 -12.73 -3.75 -21.50
CA GLY A 455 -13.67 -2.78 -22.06
C GLY A 455 -13.04 -1.41 -22.30
N ILE A 456 -12.23 -0.91 -21.35
CA ILE A 456 -11.52 0.37 -21.48
C ILE A 456 -10.50 0.32 -22.63
N LEU A 457 -9.76 -0.78 -22.79
CA LEU A 457 -8.81 -0.93 -23.91
C LEU A 457 -9.51 -0.97 -25.26
N LYS A 458 -10.63 -1.71 -25.37
CA LYS A 458 -11.47 -1.74 -26.57
C LYS A 458 -12.02 -0.35 -26.89
N TYR A 459 -12.53 0.38 -25.89
CA TYR A 459 -13.00 1.76 -26.07
C TYR A 459 -11.87 2.69 -26.52
N ASN A 460 -10.67 2.58 -25.95
CA ASN A 460 -9.52 3.41 -26.34
C ASN A 460 -9.11 3.16 -27.80
N LYS A 461 -9.26 1.93 -28.30
CA LYS A 461 -8.98 1.58 -29.72
C LYS A 461 -10.08 2.08 -30.66
N PHE A 462 -11.34 1.84 -30.33
CA PHE A 462 -12.48 2.03 -31.23
C PHE A 462 -13.19 3.39 -31.07
N GLY A 463 -12.96 4.10 -29.97
CA GLY A 463 -13.54 5.40 -29.66
C GLY A 463 -15.04 5.39 -29.32
N ASN A 464 -15.69 4.22 -29.30
CA ASN A 464 -17.11 4.06 -28.99
C ASN A 464 -17.42 2.64 -28.47
N TRP A 465 -18.59 2.44 -27.88
CA TRP A 465 -19.03 1.17 -27.28
C TRP A 465 -19.86 0.26 -28.22
N LYS A 466 -19.83 0.46 -29.55
CA LYS A 466 -20.68 -0.29 -30.48
C LYS A 466 -20.06 -1.62 -30.98
N PHE A 467 -18.93 -2.02 -30.41
CA PHE A 467 -18.32 -3.32 -30.66
C PHE A 467 -19.07 -4.45 -29.92
N GLU A 468 -18.73 -5.70 -30.20
CA GLU A 468 -19.38 -6.87 -29.62
C GLU A 468 -19.39 -6.84 -28.08
N ASN A 469 -20.57 -7.02 -27.48
CA ASN A 469 -20.84 -6.91 -26.03
C ASN A 469 -20.49 -5.54 -25.42
N GLY A 470 -20.34 -4.48 -26.22
CA GLY A 470 -19.90 -3.16 -25.75
C GLY A 470 -20.85 -2.50 -24.75
N ASP A 471 -22.15 -2.79 -24.82
CA ASP A 471 -23.16 -2.36 -23.84
C ASP A 471 -22.93 -2.98 -22.44
N ARG A 472 -22.57 -4.26 -22.39
CA ARG A 472 -22.18 -4.95 -21.16
C ARG A 472 -20.89 -4.38 -20.57
N TYR A 473 -19.86 -4.18 -21.41
CA TYR A 473 -18.62 -3.55 -20.97
C TYR A 473 -18.87 -2.15 -20.40
N PHE A 474 -19.69 -1.34 -21.06
CA PHE A 474 -20.03 0.01 -20.58
C PHE A 474 -20.74 -0.03 -19.23
N ARG A 475 -21.71 -0.93 -19.04
CA ARG A 475 -22.44 -1.05 -17.77
C ARG A 475 -21.52 -1.45 -16.61
N MET A 476 -20.63 -2.42 -16.85
CA MET A 476 -19.64 -2.86 -15.86
C MET A 476 -18.63 -1.76 -15.57
N TYR A 477 -18.15 -1.07 -16.60
CA TYR A 477 -17.26 0.07 -16.46
C TYR A 477 -17.89 1.17 -15.60
N ALA A 478 -19.15 1.56 -15.86
CA ALA A 478 -19.84 2.57 -15.06
C ALA A 478 -20.00 2.16 -13.59
N LYS A 479 -20.35 0.90 -13.32
CA LYS A 479 -20.45 0.33 -11.96
C LYS A 479 -19.11 0.42 -11.22
N TYR A 480 -18.04 -0.09 -11.81
CA TYR A 480 -16.73 -0.14 -11.16
C TYR A 480 -16.08 1.24 -11.07
N LEU A 481 -16.30 2.11 -12.04
CA LEU A 481 -15.82 3.48 -11.99
C LEU A 481 -16.44 4.21 -10.78
N GLU A 482 -17.73 4.02 -10.51
CA GLU A 482 -18.39 4.52 -9.30
C GLU A 482 -17.77 3.93 -8.03
N CYS A 483 -17.61 2.61 -7.95
CA CYS A 483 -16.99 1.95 -6.79
C CYS A 483 -15.58 2.49 -6.50
N TRP A 484 -14.74 2.62 -7.53
CA TRP A 484 -13.38 3.13 -7.40
C TRP A 484 -13.35 4.61 -7.02
N SER A 485 -14.25 5.44 -7.56
CA SER A 485 -14.36 6.84 -7.14
C SER A 485 -14.81 6.97 -5.68
N GLN A 486 -15.79 6.19 -5.25
CA GLN A 486 -16.27 6.20 -3.86
C GLN A 486 -15.18 5.72 -2.89
N TYR A 487 -14.42 4.71 -3.25
CA TYR A 487 -13.26 4.27 -2.48
C TYR A 487 -12.22 5.40 -2.29
N VAL A 488 -11.91 6.14 -3.36
CA VAL A 488 -11.00 7.29 -3.29
C VAL A 488 -11.55 8.39 -2.38
N ILE A 489 -12.82 8.75 -2.51
CA ILE A 489 -13.49 9.76 -1.67
C ILE A 489 -13.40 9.34 -0.19
N GLN A 490 -13.74 8.09 0.11
CA GLN A 490 -13.69 7.56 1.47
C GLN A 490 -12.28 7.65 2.05
N LYS A 491 -11.23 7.30 1.28
CA LYS A 491 -9.83 7.37 1.73
C LYS A 491 -9.28 8.79 1.86
N ILE A 492 -9.87 9.77 1.15
CA ILE A 492 -9.55 11.19 1.32
C ILE A 492 -10.13 11.72 2.63
N ARG A 493 -11.39 11.37 2.92
CA ARG A 493 -12.10 11.77 4.15
C ARG A 493 -11.53 11.06 5.38
N LEU A 494 -11.29 9.76 5.24
CA LEU A 494 -10.75 8.88 6.26
C LEU A 494 -9.35 8.43 5.82
N TYR A 495 -8.34 9.15 6.28
CA TYR A 495 -6.96 8.87 5.95
C TYR A 495 -6.61 7.41 6.27
N PRO A 496 -6.02 6.65 5.33
CA PRO A 496 -5.62 5.27 5.58
C PRO A 496 -4.42 5.22 6.53
N ARG A 497 -4.61 4.58 7.67
CA ARG A 497 -3.56 4.30 8.66
C ARG A 497 -2.80 3.01 8.34
N GLU A 498 -1.59 2.88 8.86
CA GLU A 498 -0.82 1.63 8.74
C GLU A 498 -1.51 0.47 9.48
N SER A 499 -2.23 0.79 10.56
CA SER A 499 -3.09 -0.14 11.30
C SER A 499 -4.32 -0.61 10.52
N GLY A 500 -4.68 0.06 9.41
CA GLY A 500 -5.91 -0.19 8.65
C GLY A 500 -7.15 0.54 9.17
N GLU A 501 -7.08 1.16 10.35
CA GLU A 501 -8.20 1.92 10.92
C GLU A 501 -8.42 3.27 10.20
N PRO A 502 -9.67 3.68 9.95
CA PRO A 502 -9.96 5.00 9.38
C PRO A 502 -9.69 6.13 10.39
N TRP A 503 -9.10 7.24 9.95
CA TRP A 503 -8.94 8.43 10.78
C TRP A 503 -9.26 9.73 10.03
N ASN A 504 -10.04 10.61 10.65
CA ASN A 504 -10.38 11.91 10.09
C ASN A 504 -9.48 13.01 10.72
N PRO A 505 -8.65 13.72 9.94
CA PRO A 505 -7.79 14.79 10.46
C PRO A 505 -8.54 16.10 10.76
N VAL A 506 -9.76 16.30 10.22
CA VAL A 506 -10.50 17.57 10.33
C VAL A 506 -10.81 17.93 11.79
N PRO A 507 -11.39 17.04 12.62
CA PRO A 507 -11.68 17.34 14.02
C PRO A 507 -10.45 17.83 14.81
N ALA A 508 -9.31 17.16 14.68
CA ALA A 508 -8.08 17.55 15.39
C ALA A 508 -7.56 18.94 14.95
N ALA A 509 -7.60 19.24 13.65
CA ALA A 509 -7.20 20.55 13.14
C ALA A 509 -8.15 21.66 13.60
N VAL A 510 -9.46 21.39 13.63
CA VAL A 510 -10.50 22.33 14.08
C VAL A 510 -10.33 22.70 15.56
N GLU A 511 -10.06 21.73 16.43
CA GLU A 511 -9.81 21.99 17.85
C GLU A 511 -8.62 22.92 18.08
N LEU A 512 -7.52 22.67 17.37
CA LEU A 512 -6.31 23.49 17.45
C LEU A 512 -6.54 24.91 16.91
N LEU A 513 -7.27 25.03 15.78
CA LEU A 513 -7.65 26.34 15.24
C LEU A 513 -8.56 27.11 16.21
N ALA A 514 -9.50 26.43 16.87
CA ALA A 514 -10.40 27.03 17.87
C ALA A 514 -9.62 27.55 19.09
N ILE A 515 -8.66 26.78 19.60
CA ILE A 515 -7.78 27.22 20.70
C ILE A 515 -6.96 28.45 20.24
N SER A 516 -6.40 28.43 19.04
CA SER A 516 -5.63 29.57 18.51
C SER A 516 -6.46 30.84 18.36
N ALA A 517 -7.70 30.71 17.88
CA ALA A 517 -8.62 31.82 17.70
C ALA A 517 -9.07 32.39 19.06
N THR A 518 -9.27 31.51 20.04
CA THR A 518 -9.56 31.91 21.42
C THR A 518 -8.36 32.66 22.00
N MET A 519 -7.14 32.14 21.87
CA MET A 519 -5.93 32.82 22.35
C MET A 519 -5.73 34.21 21.73
N ALA A 520 -6.20 34.43 20.49
CA ALA A 520 -6.17 35.73 19.81
C ALA A 520 -7.24 36.73 20.31
N GLY A 521 -8.13 36.32 21.22
CA GLY A 521 -9.20 37.17 21.73
C GLY A 521 -10.40 37.32 20.78
N TYR A 522 -10.51 36.48 19.75
CA TYR A 522 -11.69 36.50 18.88
C TYR A 522 -12.96 36.04 19.62
N PRO A 523 -14.15 36.51 19.21
CA PRO A 523 -15.38 36.15 19.90
C PRO A 523 -15.66 34.65 19.80
N THR A 524 -15.78 33.98 20.95
CA THR A 524 -16.06 32.52 21.05
C THR A 524 -17.29 32.19 21.88
N ASN A 525 -18.13 33.20 22.14
CA ASN A 525 -19.35 33.10 22.97
C ASN A 525 -20.48 32.30 22.30
N THR A 526 -20.59 32.35 20.97
CA THR A 526 -21.54 31.57 20.18
C THR A 526 -20.79 30.63 19.26
N LEU A 527 -21.46 29.54 18.85
CA LEU A 527 -20.87 28.59 17.90
C LEU A 527 -20.60 29.27 16.54
N GLU A 528 -21.49 30.18 16.12
CA GLU A 528 -21.32 30.97 14.90
C GLU A 528 -20.06 31.83 14.92
N ASN A 529 -19.83 32.56 16.01
CA ASN A 529 -18.64 33.38 16.15
C ASN A 529 -17.37 32.51 16.18
N LEU A 530 -17.43 31.35 16.84
CA LEU A 530 -16.33 30.41 16.88
C LEU A 530 -16.02 29.85 15.48
N ILE A 531 -17.02 29.47 14.69
CA ILE A 531 -16.86 29.01 13.30
C ILE A 531 -16.18 30.10 12.46
N ASN A 532 -16.66 31.34 12.54
CA ASN A 532 -16.08 32.46 11.80
C ASN A 532 -14.63 32.71 12.21
N SER A 533 -14.32 32.62 13.51
CA SER A 533 -12.99 32.87 14.06
C SER A 533 -11.92 31.88 13.58
N LEU A 534 -12.29 30.66 13.17
CA LEU A 534 -11.33 29.67 12.65
C LEU A 534 -10.58 30.19 11.43
N PHE A 535 -11.24 31.02 10.61
CA PHE A 535 -10.74 31.47 9.30
C PHE A 535 -10.15 32.88 9.30
N ILE A 536 -10.17 33.59 10.44
CA ILE A 536 -9.60 34.94 10.57
C ILE A 536 -8.08 34.84 10.75
N ASP A 537 -7.28 35.65 10.06
CA ASP A 537 -5.82 35.64 10.23
C ASP A 537 -5.42 36.10 11.64
N LEU A 538 -4.39 35.45 12.21
CA LEU A 538 -3.89 35.80 13.55
C LEU A 538 -2.96 37.02 13.44
N ASP A 539 -3.44 38.20 13.80
CA ASP A 539 -2.61 39.41 13.88
C ASP A 539 -1.71 39.38 15.13
N LYS A 540 -0.46 39.83 15.00
CA LYS A 540 0.55 39.84 16.08
C LYS A 540 0.48 41.08 16.99
N ASN A 541 -0.52 41.93 16.85
CA ASN A 541 -0.45 43.30 17.34
C ASN A 541 -0.47 43.42 18.88
N ASP A 542 -0.92 42.39 19.62
CA ASP A 542 -1.09 42.44 21.09
C ASP A 542 -0.14 41.56 21.91
N ASP A 543 0.91 41.00 21.30
CA ASP A 543 1.74 39.92 21.87
C ASP A 543 2.96 40.40 22.70
N THR A 544 3.06 41.70 22.98
CA THR A 544 4.24 42.28 23.67
C THR A 544 4.19 42.12 25.18
N THR A 545 3.01 41.94 25.76
CA THR A 545 2.76 42.00 27.21
C THR A 545 2.25 40.68 27.80
N ARG A 546 1.95 39.69 26.93
CA ARG A 546 1.48 38.35 27.31
C ARG A 546 2.59 37.54 27.99
N ALA A 547 2.19 36.52 28.76
CA ALA A 547 3.14 35.66 29.45
C ALA A 547 4.03 34.87 28.49
N SER A 548 5.20 34.43 28.98
CA SER A 548 6.23 33.81 28.13
C SER A 548 5.78 32.54 27.43
N SER A 549 5.08 31.65 28.15
CA SER A 549 4.56 30.40 27.60
C SER A 549 3.38 30.66 26.65
N TRP A 550 2.54 31.67 26.94
CA TRP A 550 1.44 32.09 26.05
C TRP A 550 1.99 32.56 24.71
N LYS A 551 2.98 33.45 24.73
CA LYS A 551 3.63 33.96 23.53
C LYS A 551 4.28 32.85 22.71
N LYS A 552 5.04 31.96 23.35
CA LYS A 552 5.69 30.83 22.66
C LYS A 552 4.66 29.93 21.95
N LEU A 553 3.54 29.65 22.62
CA LEU A 553 2.45 28.84 22.03
C LEU A 553 1.72 29.60 20.91
N PHE A 554 1.42 30.89 21.10
CA PHE A 554 0.77 31.72 20.09
C PHE A 554 1.65 31.95 18.86
N ASP A 555 2.96 32.14 19.03
CA ASP A 555 3.93 32.20 17.93
C ASP A 555 3.96 30.89 17.14
N THR A 556 3.76 29.75 17.79
CA THR A 556 3.63 28.46 17.11
C THR A 556 2.37 28.39 16.25
N PHE A 557 1.25 28.91 16.72
CA PHE A 557 0.01 28.99 15.94
C PHE A 557 0.05 30.03 14.82
N SER A 558 0.62 31.21 15.08
CA SER A 558 0.71 32.32 14.12
C SER A 558 1.80 32.11 13.07
N PHE A 559 2.69 31.13 13.27
CA PHE A 559 3.65 30.75 12.25
C PHE A 559 2.92 30.32 10.97
N LYS A 560 3.08 31.11 9.91
CA LYS A 560 2.32 31.00 8.65
C LYS A 560 2.20 29.56 8.14
N ARG A 561 3.31 28.82 8.12
CA ARG A 561 3.34 27.42 7.66
C ARG A 561 2.44 26.50 8.49
N ASN A 562 2.45 26.64 9.82
CA ASN A 562 1.62 25.83 10.71
C ASN A 562 0.14 26.16 10.52
N ARG A 563 -0.19 27.47 10.51
CA ARG A 563 -1.56 27.94 10.31
C ARG A 563 -2.14 27.49 8.97
N GLU A 564 -1.39 27.69 7.88
CA GLU A 564 -1.82 27.29 6.54
C GLU A 564 -2.00 25.77 6.44
N ALA A 565 -1.15 24.97 7.07
CA ALA A 565 -1.30 23.52 7.09
C ALA A 565 -2.59 23.07 7.80
N LEU A 566 -2.90 23.63 8.98
CA LEU A 566 -4.15 23.34 9.70
C LEU A 566 -5.37 23.77 8.88
N LEU A 567 -5.33 24.98 8.29
CA LEU A 567 -6.41 25.48 7.46
C LEU A 567 -6.57 24.66 6.17
N ASP A 568 -5.50 24.19 5.54
CA ASP A 568 -5.59 23.32 4.35
C ASP A 568 -6.23 21.98 4.69
N ILE A 569 -5.91 21.37 5.84
CA ILE A 569 -6.57 20.13 6.30
C ILE A 569 -8.08 20.30 6.35
N VAL A 570 -8.55 21.40 6.95
CA VAL A 570 -9.96 21.73 7.11
C VAL A 570 -10.57 22.11 5.76
N LYS A 571 -10.08 23.17 5.10
CA LYS A 571 -10.62 23.71 3.85
C LYS A 571 -10.67 22.65 2.75
N SER A 572 -9.65 21.79 2.63
CA SER A 572 -9.62 20.77 1.59
C SER A 572 -10.74 19.72 1.72
N ARG A 573 -11.31 19.52 2.91
CA ARG A 573 -12.28 18.44 3.21
C ARG A 573 -13.69 18.89 3.55
N ILE A 574 -13.90 20.20 3.73
CA ILE A 574 -15.21 20.75 4.07
C ILE A 574 -15.67 21.85 3.12
N ALA A 575 -14.81 22.36 2.23
CA ALA A 575 -15.13 23.55 1.47
C ALA A 575 -15.53 23.23 0.02
N CYS A 576 -16.48 24.02 -0.49
CA CYS A 576 -16.87 24.01 -1.90
C CYS A 576 -16.49 25.34 -2.56
N THR A 577 -15.79 25.25 -3.69
CA THR A 577 -15.47 26.38 -4.58
C THR A 577 -16.48 26.40 -5.72
N LYS A 578 -17.33 27.43 -5.80
CA LYS A 578 -18.28 27.55 -6.92
C LYS A 578 -17.52 27.85 -8.22
N GLY A 579 -17.21 26.80 -8.99
CA GLY A 579 -16.27 26.89 -10.11
C GLY A 579 -14.83 27.05 -9.61
N SER A 580 -13.85 26.97 -10.52
CA SER A 580 -12.40 26.91 -10.26
C SER A 580 -11.76 28.15 -9.58
N ASN A 581 -12.54 28.95 -8.85
CA ASN A 581 -12.06 30.06 -8.04
C ASN A 581 -11.41 29.58 -6.74
N SER A 582 -10.43 30.34 -6.26
CA SER A 582 -9.66 30.04 -5.03
C SER A 582 -10.39 30.37 -3.73
N THR A 583 -11.55 31.05 -3.80
CA THR A 583 -12.35 31.43 -2.63
C THR A 583 -13.53 30.48 -2.45
N PHE A 584 -13.58 29.82 -1.28
CA PHE A 584 -14.69 28.93 -0.93
C PHE A 584 -15.92 29.74 -0.52
N GLN A 585 -17.11 29.29 -0.97
CA GLN A 585 -18.38 29.98 -0.71
C GLN A 585 -19.25 29.24 0.31
N ILE A 586 -19.08 27.92 0.40
CA ILE A 586 -19.90 27.03 1.23
C ILE A 586 -18.95 26.10 1.98
N ILE A 587 -19.27 25.82 3.24
CA ILE A 587 -18.57 24.84 4.07
C ILE A 587 -19.55 23.79 4.62
N ASP A 588 -19.07 22.56 4.79
CA ASP A 588 -19.75 21.52 5.53
C ASP A 588 -19.61 21.79 7.04
N ALA A 589 -20.55 22.54 7.59
CA ALA A 589 -20.54 22.87 9.01
C ALA A 589 -20.71 21.64 9.91
N ILE A 590 -21.31 20.55 9.42
CA ILE A 590 -21.58 19.35 10.23
C ILE A 590 -20.27 18.73 10.73
N GLN A 591 -19.23 18.72 9.89
CA GLN A 591 -17.92 18.17 10.25
C GLN A 591 -17.15 18.97 11.32
N ILE A 592 -17.54 20.23 11.58
CA ILE A 592 -16.83 21.11 12.53
C ILE A 592 -17.66 21.44 13.77
N VAL A 593 -18.99 21.41 13.70
CA VAL A 593 -19.90 21.78 14.80
C VAL A 593 -19.66 20.92 16.05
N GLU A 594 -19.59 19.60 15.90
CA GLU A 594 -19.38 18.69 17.04
C GLU A 594 -17.99 18.85 17.68
N PRO A 595 -16.87 18.82 16.93
CA PRO A 595 -15.55 19.10 17.50
C PRO A 595 -15.48 20.44 18.25
N LEU A 596 -16.07 21.50 17.67
CA LEU A 596 -16.12 22.82 18.30
C LEU A 596 -16.96 22.82 19.59
N ALA A 597 -18.09 22.12 19.62
CA ALA A 597 -18.92 22.01 20.80
C ALA A 597 -18.21 21.23 21.93
N GLN A 598 -17.39 20.23 21.60
CA GLN A 598 -16.62 19.46 22.58
C GLN A 598 -15.44 20.25 23.14
N VAL A 599 -14.61 20.85 22.27
CA VAL A 599 -13.45 21.63 22.73
C VAL A 599 -13.87 22.81 23.59
N ARG A 600 -15.02 23.45 23.31
CA ARG A 600 -15.52 24.57 24.13
C ARG A 600 -15.81 24.21 25.60
N LYS A 601 -16.03 22.93 25.92
CA LYS A 601 -16.31 22.50 27.31
C LYS A 601 -15.08 22.59 28.21
N SER A 602 -13.91 22.32 27.64
CA SER A 602 -12.64 22.18 28.37
C SER A 602 -11.55 23.13 27.88
N TRP A 603 -11.65 23.64 26.64
CA TRP A 603 -10.60 24.27 25.85
C TRP A 603 -9.30 23.46 25.76
N GLN A 604 -9.44 22.13 25.85
CA GLN A 604 -8.34 21.18 25.68
C GLN A 604 -8.62 20.30 24.47
N PRO A 605 -7.60 19.92 23.68
CA PRO A 605 -7.79 19.00 22.56
C PRO A 605 -8.41 17.66 23.03
N GLN A 606 -9.48 17.22 22.37
CA GLN A 606 -10.19 15.98 22.69
C GLN A 606 -9.84 14.85 21.71
N GLN A 607 -9.50 15.20 20.47
CA GLN A 607 -9.12 14.22 19.46
C GLN A 607 -7.72 13.68 19.69
N GLN A 608 -7.50 12.40 19.46
CA GLN A 608 -6.15 11.82 19.42
C GLN A 608 -5.61 11.88 17.99
N ILE A 609 -4.31 12.22 17.88
CA ILE A 609 -3.57 12.11 16.61
C ILE A 609 -2.77 10.82 16.67
N PRO A 610 -3.03 9.85 15.78
CA PRO A 610 -2.28 8.62 15.75
C PRO A 610 -0.80 8.83 15.42
N GLU A 611 0.09 8.05 16.03
CA GLU A 611 1.54 8.17 15.80
C GLU A 611 1.93 7.79 14.37
N ASP A 612 1.22 6.84 13.76
CA ASP A 612 1.49 6.32 12.41
C ASP A 612 1.16 7.31 11.28
N VAL A 613 0.52 8.45 11.58
CA VAL A 613 0.25 9.53 10.62
C VAL A 613 1.09 10.78 10.85
N SER A 614 1.94 10.81 11.87
CA SER A 614 2.76 11.97 12.24
C SER A 614 3.61 12.50 11.07
N ASP A 615 4.28 11.61 10.35
CA ASP A 615 5.11 11.98 9.18
C ASP A 615 4.31 12.58 8.02
N LYS A 616 3.00 12.33 7.98
CA LYS A 616 2.10 12.79 6.91
C LYS A 616 1.46 14.13 7.24
N PHE A 617 1.36 14.46 8.52
CA PHE A 617 0.84 15.73 9.03
C PHE A 617 1.80 16.35 10.07
N PRO A 618 3.06 16.65 9.69
CA PRO A 618 4.09 17.05 10.67
C PRO A 618 3.77 18.37 11.36
N GLU A 619 3.15 19.32 10.66
CA GLU A 619 2.73 20.60 11.23
C GLU A 619 1.58 20.43 12.22
N LEU A 620 0.61 19.56 11.93
CA LEU A 620 -0.49 19.23 12.85
C LEU A 620 0.07 18.62 14.14
N GLN A 621 0.97 17.65 14.02
CA GLN A 621 1.61 17.00 15.16
C GLN A 621 2.45 17.98 15.98
N LYS A 622 3.26 18.81 15.32
CA LYS A 622 4.09 19.82 15.98
C LYS A 622 3.26 20.80 16.80
N VAL A 623 2.17 21.32 16.22
CA VAL A 623 1.27 22.24 16.94
C VAL A 623 0.61 21.53 18.11
N ARG A 624 0.13 20.29 17.91
CA ARG A 624 -0.47 19.50 19.00
C ARG A 624 0.50 19.30 20.16
N GLN A 625 1.74 18.89 19.89
CA GLN A 625 2.75 18.71 20.94
C GLN A 625 3.02 19.99 21.73
N GLN A 626 3.10 21.14 21.04
CA GLN A 626 3.28 22.43 21.73
C GLN A 626 2.05 22.81 22.57
N VAL A 627 0.83 22.48 22.12
CA VAL A 627 -0.39 22.66 22.93
C VAL A 627 -0.36 21.78 24.17
N ASP A 628 -0.06 20.49 24.02
CA ASP A 628 -0.01 19.55 25.13
C ASP A 628 1.07 19.94 26.17
N GLU A 629 2.20 20.50 25.72
CA GLU A 629 3.30 20.96 26.59
C GLU A 629 3.01 22.31 27.26
N LEU A 630 2.48 23.29 26.51
CA LEU A 630 2.48 24.69 26.92
C LEU A 630 1.12 25.25 27.31
N LEU A 631 -0.01 24.65 26.92
CA LEU A 631 -1.32 25.28 27.10
C LEU A 631 -1.66 25.53 28.56
N GLU A 632 -1.56 24.51 29.42
CA GLU A 632 -1.88 24.66 30.85
C GLU A 632 -0.91 25.64 31.54
N LYS A 633 0.38 25.56 31.19
CA LYS A 633 1.41 26.46 31.69
C LYS A 633 1.17 27.91 31.25
N ALA A 634 0.79 28.12 29.99
CA ALA A 634 0.45 29.43 29.44
C ALA A 634 -0.76 30.03 30.16
N ILE A 635 -1.80 29.24 30.40
CA ILE A 635 -3.00 29.68 31.15
C ILE A 635 -2.63 30.07 32.58
N GLN A 636 -1.79 29.26 33.25
CA GLN A 636 -1.38 29.53 34.62
C GLN A 636 -0.51 30.80 34.73
N GLU A 637 0.50 30.96 33.87
CA GLU A 637 1.34 32.17 33.86
C GLU A 637 0.53 33.44 33.51
N GLU A 638 -0.42 33.33 32.58
CA GLU A 638 -1.30 34.43 32.18
C GLU A 638 -2.26 34.81 33.31
N TYR A 639 -2.81 33.81 34.01
CA TYR A 639 -3.62 34.00 35.20
C TYR A 639 -2.84 34.74 36.29
N GLU A 640 -1.64 34.28 36.63
CA GLU A 640 -0.80 34.90 37.66
C GLU A 640 -0.44 36.35 37.30
N ARG A 641 -0.09 36.61 36.03
CA ARG A 641 0.20 37.99 35.59
C ARG A 641 -1.02 38.89 35.74
N GLN A 642 -2.18 38.47 35.22
CA GLN A 642 -3.39 39.30 35.30
C GLN A 642 -3.89 39.46 36.74
N LEU A 643 -3.72 38.44 37.59
CA LEU A 643 -4.07 38.51 39.00
C LEU A 643 -3.20 39.51 39.77
N ASP A 644 -1.87 39.52 39.57
CA ASP A 644 -0.96 40.50 40.19
C ASP A 644 -1.34 41.94 39.79
N ILE A 645 -1.63 42.16 38.50
CA ILE A 645 -2.10 43.45 38.00
C ILE A 645 -3.44 43.83 38.64
N TYR A 646 -4.40 42.90 38.68
CA TYR A 646 -5.71 43.12 39.26
C TYR A 646 -5.65 43.45 40.76
N GLN A 647 -4.82 42.74 41.52
CA GLN A 647 -4.63 42.98 42.95
C GLN A 647 -4.00 44.35 43.22
N ARG A 648 -3.01 44.77 42.43
CA ARG A 648 -2.43 46.13 42.52
C ARG A 648 -3.50 47.19 42.27
N LEU A 649 -4.28 47.04 41.21
CA LEU A 649 -5.36 47.98 40.89
C LEU A 649 -6.44 48.03 41.98
N ILE A 650 -6.82 46.90 42.57
CA ILE A 650 -7.75 46.88 43.70
C ILE A 650 -7.15 47.53 44.94
N SER A 651 -5.87 47.31 45.24
CA SER A 651 -5.24 47.89 46.44
C SER A 651 -5.19 49.42 46.39
N GLU A 652 -5.00 50.00 45.19
CA GLU A 652 -4.91 51.44 45.00
C GLU A 652 -6.29 52.09 44.90
N PHE A 653 -7.19 51.52 44.10
CA PHE A 653 -8.52 52.09 43.95
C PHE A 653 -9.41 51.73 45.16
N GLY A 654 -9.46 50.46 45.54
CA GLY A 654 -10.50 49.84 46.36
C GLY A 654 -11.42 48.90 45.54
N GLU A 655 -12.12 47.98 46.22
CA GLU A 655 -12.98 46.98 45.56
C GLU A 655 -14.20 47.61 44.84
N ASP A 656 -14.92 48.54 45.49
CA ASP A 656 -16.21 49.11 45.04
C ASP A 656 -16.13 50.55 44.50
N VAL A 657 -15.06 50.85 43.80
CA VAL A 657 -14.72 52.25 43.46
C VAL A 657 -15.53 52.78 42.30
N LYS A 658 -16.24 53.88 42.55
CA LYS A 658 -16.89 54.67 41.51
C LYS A 658 -15.86 55.59 40.87
N LYS A 659 -15.55 55.38 39.59
CA LYS A 659 -14.63 56.24 38.81
C LYS A 659 -14.93 57.72 38.93
N LYS A 660 -16.22 58.07 38.94
CA LYS A 660 -16.66 59.46 39.07
C LYS A 660 -16.16 60.08 40.36
N ASP A 661 -16.29 59.37 41.47
CA ASP A 661 -15.89 59.85 42.80
C ASP A 661 -14.37 60.06 42.86
N VAL A 662 -13.58 59.14 42.27
CA VAL A 662 -12.10 59.28 42.18
C VAL A 662 -11.72 60.52 41.36
N ILE A 663 -12.36 60.72 40.21
CA ILE A 663 -12.11 61.88 39.34
C ILE A 663 -12.49 63.18 40.05
N ASP A 664 -13.64 63.22 40.73
CA ASP A 664 -14.14 64.41 41.43
C ASP A 664 -13.23 64.78 42.62
N VAL A 665 -12.73 63.78 43.36
CA VAL A 665 -11.77 63.99 44.46
C VAL A 665 -10.43 64.51 43.93
N LEU A 666 -9.91 63.95 42.83
CA LEU A 666 -8.66 64.42 42.23
C LEU A 666 -8.80 65.84 41.66
N LYS A 667 -9.94 66.20 41.07
CA LYS A 667 -10.21 67.58 40.65
C LYS A 667 -10.20 68.55 41.83
N SER A 668 -10.81 68.15 42.95
CA SER A 668 -10.79 68.95 44.18
C SER A 668 -9.35 69.11 44.72
N ALA A 669 -8.52 68.06 44.64
CA ALA A 669 -7.12 68.12 45.03
C ALA A 669 -6.29 69.02 44.08
N MET A 670 -6.59 69.00 42.78
CA MET A 670 -5.96 69.91 41.80
C MET A 670 -6.31 71.37 42.07
N GLU A 671 -7.58 71.68 42.35
CA GLU A 671 -8.03 73.03 42.72
C GLU A 671 -7.35 73.51 44.01
N ALA A 672 -7.32 72.67 45.05
CA ALA A 672 -6.66 73.01 46.32
C ALA A 672 -5.14 73.21 46.16
N ALA A 673 -4.46 72.41 45.34
CA ALA A 673 -3.03 72.57 45.06
C ALA A 673 -2.73 73.83 44.23
N GLU A 674 -3.65 74.21 43.33
CA GLU A 674 -3.56 75.44 42.55
C GLU A 674 -3.77 76.68 43.42
N ASP A 675 -4.81 76.70 44.26
CA ASP A 675 -5.10 77.79 45.19
C ASP A 675 -3.96 78.01 46.20
N ALA A 676 -3.32 76.94 46.66
CA ALA A 676 -2.15 77.01 47.54
C ALA A 676 -0.83 77.26 46.79
N GLY A 677 -0.85 77.25 45.45
CA GLY A 677 0.31 77.46 44.60
C GLY A 677 1.39 76.37 44.67
N VAL A 678 1.03 75.16 45.13
CA VAL A 678 1.93 74.01 45.38
C VAL A 678 1.78 72.90 44.34
N PHE A 679 1.28 73.24 43.15
CA PHE A 679 0.93 72.27 42.13
C PHE A 679 2.17 71.54 41.59
N GLY A 680 2.34 70.26 41.94
CA GLY A 680 3.56 69.47 41.71
C GLY A 680 3.71 68.81 40.34
N ALA A 681 2.88 69.16 39.35
CA ALA A 681 2.90 68.56 38.01
C ALA A 681 2.46 69.53 36.89
N LYS A 682 2.52 69.10 35.62
CA LYS A 682 1.93 69.86 34.51
C LYS A 682 0.40 69.70 34.52
N LYS A 683 -0.35 70.79 34.69
CA LYS A 683 -1.83 70.78 34.75
C LYS A 683 -2.48 70.11 33.54
N ASP A 684 -1.99 70.39 32.33
CA ASP A 684 -2.52 69.81 31.09
C ASP A 684 -2.35 68.30 31.01
N LEU A 685 -1.25 67.77 31.58
CA LEU A 685 -0.98 66.33 31.62
C LEU A 685 -2.02 65.62 32.49
N ILE A 686 -2.20 66.07 33.74
CA ILE A 686 -3.15 65.44 34.68
C ILE A 686 -4.59 65.57 34.19
N THR A 687 -4.94 66.70 33.55
CA THR A 687 -6.27 66.89 32.95
C THR A 687 -6.53 65.91 31.80
N THR A 688 -5.52 65.65 30.97
CA THR A 688 -5.61 64.67 29.86
C THR A 688 -5.79 63.25 30.40
N GLU A 689 -5.02 62.88 31.44
CA GLU A 689 -5.12 61.57 32.09
C GLU A 689 -6.48 61.32 32.72
N LEU A 690 -7.09 62.33 33.36
CA LEU A 690 -8.43 62.23 33.94
C LEU A 690 -9.48 61.91 32.86
N GLU A 691 -9.41 62.55 31.69
CA GLU A 691 -10.35 62.30 30.59
C GLU A 691 -10.08 60.95 29.89
N GLN A 692 -8.82 60.51 29.82
CA GLN A 692 -8.47 59.18 29.33
C GLN A 692 -9.04 58.09 30.26
N PHE A 693 -8.75 58.16 31.55
CA PHE A 693 -9.23 57.20 32.55
C PHE A 693 -10.77 57.16 32.65
N ARG A 694 -11.43 58.32 32.49
CA ARG A 694 -12.89 58.41 32.43
C ARG A 694 -13.48 57.53 31.34
N ARG A 695 -12.80 57.40 30.20
CA ARG A 695 -13.23 56.61 29.03
C ARG A 695 -12.79 55.14 29.13
N THR A 696 -11.78 54.84 29.93
CA THR A 696 -11.25 53.49 30.12
C THR A 696 -12.30 52.55 30.72
N ALA A 697 -12.46 51.35 30.16
CA ALA A 697 -13.47 50.38 30.58
C ALA A 697 -13.00 49.44 31.72
N ILE A 698 -12.54 49.99 32.85
CA ILE A 698 -12.06 49.17 33.99
C ILE A 698 -13.08 48.19 34.58
N ASN A 699 -14.39 48.49 34.54
CA ASN A 699 -15.41 47.67 35.21
C ASN A 699 -15.56 46.30 34.52
N PRO A 700 -15.69 46.23 33.19
CA PRO A 700 -15.60 44.95 32.47
C PRO A 700 -14.37 44.11 32.83
N TYR A 701 -13.17 44.73 32.89
CA TYR A 701 -11.96 44.03 33.31
C TYR A 701 -12.08 43.46 34.74
N LYS A 702 -12.58 44.25 35.69
CA LYS A 702 -12.82 43.79 37.06
C LYS A 702 -13.81 42.62 37.10
N ASP A 703 -14.89 42.69 36.33
CA ASP A 703 -15.91 41.63 36.28
C ASP A 703 -15.35 40.34 35.67
N THR A 704 -14.54 40.44 34.61
CA THR A 704 -13.84 39.29 34.02
C THR A 704 -12.87 38.67 35.02
N MET A 705 -12.08 39.46 35.75
CA MET A 705 -11.15 38.94 36.76
C MET A 705 -11.87 38.25 37.94
N LYS A 706 -13.03 38.76 38.38
CA LYS A 706 -13.87 38.08 39.38
C LYS A 706 -14.36 36.71 38.89
N ARG A 707 -14.76 36.62 37.62
CA ARG A 707 -15.16 35.34 36.99
C ARG A 707 -13.99 34.38 36.89
N VAL A 708 -12.81 34.87 36.50
CA VAL A 708 -11.56 34.09 36.44
C VAL A 708 -11.21 33.51 37.81
N GLN A 709 -11.31 34.28 38.88
CA GLN A 709 -11.11 33.79 40.25
C GLN A 709 -12.16 32.73 40.64
N THR A 710 -13.44 32.99 40.37
CA THR A 710 -14.54 32.06 40.68
C THR A 710 -14.35 30.71 39.97
N GLU A 711 -13.96 30.71 38.69
CA GLU A 711 -13.70 29.49 37.92
C GLU A 711 -12.42 28.78 38.37
N LYS A 712 -11.40 29.50 38.86
CA LYS A 712 -10.17 28.90 39.40
C LYS A 712 -10.41 28.20 40.75
N GLU A 713 -11.29 28.74 41.58
CA GLU A 713 -11.65 28.19 42.89
C GLU A 713 -12.62 27.01 42.80
N ASN A 714 -13.24 26.79 41.63
CA ASN A 714 -14.16 25.68 41.40
C ASN A 714 -13.41 24.32 41.42
N PRO A 715 -13.67 23.42 42.38
CA PRO A 715 -12.96 22.14 42.51
C PRO A 715 -13.20 21.18 41.33
N GLU A 716 -14.32 21.34 40.62
CA GLU A 716 -14.69 20.56 39.44
C GLU A 716 -14.36 21.28 38.12
N GLY A 717 -13.72 22.45 38.19
CA GLY A 717 -13.40 23.31 37.05
C GLY A 717 -12.23 22.79 36.23
N ASN A 718 -12.36 22.78 34.90
CA ASN A 718 -11.24 22.53 34.00
C ASN A 718 -10.44 23.84 33.82
N ILE A 719 -9.12 23.80 34.04
CA ILE A 719 -8.22 24.95 33.91
C ILE A 719 -8.32 25.63 32.55
N GLY A 720 -8.62 24.87 31.48
CA GLY A 720 -8.78 25.41 30.14
C GLY A 720 -9.97 26.36 29.99
N LYS A 721 -11.00 26.31 30.84
CA LYS A 721 -12.10 27.31 30.84
C LYS A 721 -11.60 28.74 31.08
N LEU A 722 -10.49 28.89 31.80
CA LEU A 722 -9.86 30.19 32.02
C LEU A 722 -9.32 30.81 30.73
N LEU A 723 -9.02 30.00 29.71
CA LEU A 723 -8.48 30.46 28.43
C LEU A 723 -9.35 31.57 27.80
N GLN A 724 -10.66 31.34 27.75
CA GLN A 724 -11.62 32.27 27.13
C GLN A 724 -11.64 33.64 27.83
N TYR A 725 -11.55 33.65 29.16
CA TYR A 725 -11.57 34.89 29.93
C TYR A 725 -10.23 35.62 29.85
N LEU A 726 -9.12 34.88 29.95
CA LEU A 726 -7.77 35.45 29.90
C LEU A 726 -7.41 35.97 28.51
N SER A 727 -8.04 35.45 27.46
CA SER A 727 -7.81 35.90 26.09
C SER A 727 -8.41 37.26 25.74
N GLU A 728 -9.36 37.78 26.54
CA GLU A 728 -9.91 39.12 26.30
C GLU A 728 -8.79 40.18 26.34
N ASP A 729 -8.80 41.13 25.40
CA ASP A 729 -7.80 42.20 25.38
C ASP A 729 -8.19 43.34 26.34
N TYR A 730 -7.53 43.34 27.50
CA TYR A 730 -7.58 44.42 28.46
C TYR A 730 -6.27 45.19 28.56
N GLN A 731 -5.33 45.02 27.62
CA GLN A 731 -4.02 45.63 27.73
C GLN A 731 -4.11 47.15 27.76
N LYS A 732 -4.96 47.75 26.93
CA LYS A 732 -5.23 49.19 26.97
C LYS A 732 -5.79 49.63 28.32
N VAL A 733 -6.74 48.86 28.88
CA VAL A 733 -7.35 49.16 30.19
C VAL A 733 -6.30 49.13 31.30
N ILE A 734 -5.41 48.15 31.26
CA ILE A 734 -4.30 48.00 32.21
C ILE A 734 -3.31 49.17 32.09
N THR A 735 -2.90 49.51 30.86
CA THR A 735 -1.96 50.61 30.60
C THR A 735 -2.55 51.95 31.04
N ASP A 736 -3.75 52.29 30.58
CA ASP A 736 -4.44 53.54 30.94
C ASP A 736 -4.60 53.66 32.47
N SER A 737 -4.98 52.58 33.14
CA SER A 737 -5.17 52.59 34.60
C SER A 737 -3.85 52.72 35.37
N SER A 738 -2.79 52.08 34.89
CA SER A 738 -1.47 52.13 35.52
C SER A 738 -0.79 53.49 35.32
N GLU A 739 -0.92 54.08 34.13
CA GLU A 739 -0.41 55.41 33.81
C GLU A 739 -1.15 56.49 34.60
N PHE A 740 -2.48 56.38 34.68
CA PHE A 740 -3.31 57.22 35.53
C PHE A 740 -2.85 57.19 36.99
N LEU A 741 -2.69 56.01 37.60
CA LEU A 741 -2.24 55.89 38.99
C LEU A 741 -0.84 56.47 39.20
N LYS A 742 0.10 56.16 38.30
CA LYS A 742 1.46 56.69 38.38
C LYS A 742 1.49 58.22 38.31
N ASN A 743 0.79 58.81 37.35
CA ASN A 743 0.82 60.24 37.11
C ASN A 743 0.07 61.02 38.21
N THR A 744 -1.05 60.47 38.70
CA THR A 744 -1.80 61.09 39.81
C THR A 744 -1.08 60.95 41.15
N ASN A 745 -0.48 59.80 41.47
CA ASN A 745 0.33 59.63 42.68
C ASN A 745 1.56 60.55 42.66
N ASN A 746 2.28 60.64 41.54
CA ASN A 746 3.40 61.58 41.40
C ASN A 746 2.95 63.04 41.62
N PHE A 747 1.78 63.43 41.08
CA PHE A 747 1.21 64.75 41.29
C PHE A 747 0.91 65.00 42.78
N LEU A 748 0.23 64.06 43.44
CA LEU A 748 -0.13 64.18 44.85
C LEU A 748 1.11 64.23 45.74
N ASP A 749 2.08 63.33 45.55
CA ASP A 749 3.31 63.27 46.33
C ASP A 749 4.14 64.54 46.17
N ALA A 750 4.31 65.03 44.93
CA ALA A 750 5.04 66.26 44.67
C ALA A 750 4.33 67.48 45.28
N SER A 751 3.00 67.54 45.18
CA SER A 751 2.22 68.66 45.73
C SER A 751 2.22 68.65 47.27
N ILE A 752 2.15 67.47 47.89
CA ILE A 752 2.24 67.31 49.35
C ILE A 752 3.65 67.65 49.85
N LEU A 753 4.70 67.24 49.13
CA LEU A 753 6.08 67.55 49.48
C LEU A 753 6.34 69.06 49.40
N GLU A 754 5.89 69.72 48.34
CA GLU A 754 5.98 71.17 48.17
C GLU A 754 5.18 71.90 49.26
N ALA A 755 3.95 71.45 49.56
CA ALA A 755 3.15 71.99 50.66
C ALA A 755 3.86 71.87 52.02
N LYS A 756 4.45 70.70 52.33
CA LYS A 756 5.24 70.49 53.55
C LYS A 756 6.48 71.38 53.59
N SER A 757 7.17 71.56 52.46
CA SER A 757 8.33 72.45 52.35
C SER A 757 7.95 73.89 52.66
N ARG A 758 6.86 74.40 52.07
CA ARG A 758 6.36 75.76 52.33
C ARG A 758 5.89 75.95 53.76
N ILE A 759 5.20 74.97 54.34
CA ILE A 759 4.82 75.01 55.76
C ILE A 759 6.08 75.09 56.64
N ALA A 760 7.10 74.29 56.37
CA ALA A 760 8.36 74.32 57.12
C ALA A 760 9.16 75.64 56.94
N GLU A 761 9.11 76.26 55.76
CA GLU A 761 9.68 77.61 55.53
C GLU A 761 8.95 78.69 56.32
N LEU A 762 7.61 78.62 56.35
CA LEU A 762 6.76 79.52 57.13
C LEU A 762 6.95 79.33 58.64
N GLU A 763 7.20 78.11 59.11
CA GLU A 763 7.48 77.82 60.53
C GLU A 763 8.89 78.25 60.97
N LYS A 764 9.88 78.26 60.05
CA LYS A 764 11.24 78.75 60.34
C LYS A 764 11.36 80.28 60.34
N SER A 765 10.42 80.97 59.71
CA SER A 765 10.39 82.43 59.62
C SER A 765 9.49 83.01 60.71
N GLU A 766 10.00 83.10 61.93
CA GLU A 766 9.35 83.88 63.00
C GLU A 766 9.23 85.36 62.56
N GLY A 767 8.07 85.73 62.04
CA GLY A 767 7.50 87.09 62.02
C GLY A 767 8.19 88.18 61.19
N ALA A 768 9.42 88.03 60.71
CA ALA A 768 10.18 89.14 60.13
C ALA A 768 9.90 89.42 58.64
N THR A 769 9.42 88.44 57.87
CA THR A 769 9.27 88.56 56.39
C THR A 769 7.92 89.09 55.94
N VAL A 770 6.83 88.84 56.68
CA VAL A 770 5.48 89.29 56.27
C VAL A 770 5.37 90.82 56.33
N GLU A 771 5.96 91.46 57.34
CA GLU A 771 5.98 92.92 57.46
C GLU A 771 6.80 93.56 56.32
N SER A 772 7.95 92.96 55.95
CA SER A 772 8.81 93.51 54.88
C SER A 772 8.17 93.33 53.49
N SER A 773 7.53 92.19 53.22
CA SER A 773 6.81 91.96 51.97
C SER A 773 5.54 92.83 51.86
N PHE A 774 4.85 93.11 52.97
CA PHE A 774 3.72 94.05 52.97
C PHE A 774 4.18 95.48 52.63
N GLN A 775 5.35 95.89 53.13
CA GLN A 775 5.92 97.20 52.88
C GLN A 775 6.38 97.37 51.41
N GLU A 776 7.01 96.34 50.82
CA GLU A 776 7.37 96.31 49.39
C GLU A 776 6.15 96.31 48.45
N ILE A 777 5.09 95.58 48.81
CA ILE A 777 3.83 95.58 48.03
C ILE A 777 3.15 96.95 48.09
N CYS A 778 3.19 97.63 49.25
CA CYS A 778 2.68 99.00 49.38
C CYS A 778 3.46 99.99 48.52
N GLU A 779 4.80 99.89 48.47
CA GLU A 779 5.64 100.73 47.60
C GLU A 779 5.41 100.42 46.11
N GLY A 780 5.27 99.15 45.74
CA GLY A 780 4.96 98.72 44.37
C GLY A 780 3.61 99.24 43.87
N LEU A 781 2.57 99.15 44.71
CA LEU A 781 1.24 99.69 44.40
C LEU A 781 1.22 101.22 44.34
N ALA A 782 2.03 101.90 45.15
CA ALA A 782 2.21 103.35 45.07
C ALA A 782 2.85 103.77 43.74
N ASN A 783 3.87 103.03 43.27
CA ASN A 783 4.51 103.28 41.98
C ASN A 783 3.57 103.02 40.80
N LEU A 784 2.75 101.97 40.86
CA LEU A 784 1.75 101.66 39.83
C LEU A 784 0.65 102.73 39.76
N ARG A 785 0.26 103.30 40.92
CA ARG A 785 -0.69 104.41 41.01
C ARG A 785 -0.11 105.71 40.42
N ASN A 786 1.19 105.97 40.61
CA ASN A 786 1.87 107.10 39.98
C ASN A 786 1.94 106.95 38.46
N LEU A 787 2.25 105.75 37.96
CA LEU A 787 2.30 105.45 36.53
C LEU A 787 0.92 105.59 35.86
N MET A 788 -0.15 105.18 36.56
CA MET A 788 -1.53 105.38 36.10
C MET A 788 -1.97 106.84 36.08
N ASN A 789 -1.42 107.70 36.96
CA ASN A 789 -1.70 109.12 36.98
C ASN A 789 -0.97 109.87 35.84
N GLU A 790 0.25 109.45 35.47
CA GLU A 790 0.96 109.97 34.29
C GLU A 790 0.24 109.67 32.97
N ILE A 791 -0.49 108.55 32.88
CA ILE A 791 -1.22 108.14 31.67
C ILE A 791 -2.58 108.88 31.52
N LYS A 792 -3.09 109.56 32.56
CA LYS A 792 -4.46 110.14 32.58
C LYS A 792 -4.55 111.69 32.64
N GLY A 793 -3.46 112.43 32.38
CA GLY A 793 -3.45 113.90 32.43
C GLY A 793 -3.31 114.59 31.06
N ASP A 794 -4.37 115.27 30.63
CA ASP A 794 -4.54 116.03 29.37
C ASP A 794 -3.51 117.13 29.09
N THR A 795 -3.11 117.24 27.81
CA THR A 795 -2.72 118.49 27.16
C THR A 795 -3.92 119.45 27.07
N LYS A 796 -3.76 120.69 27.51
CA LYS A 796 -4.57 121.82 27.01
C LYS A 796 -3.67 122.88 26.37
N CYS A 797 -4.04 123.25 25.14
CA CYS A 797 -3.47 124.27 24.28
C CYS A 797 -3.16 125.60 24.97
N SER A 798 -1.96 126.12 24.73
CA SER A 798 -1.69 127.40 24.07
C SER A 798 -0.24 127.41 23.58
#